data_AF-A0A0H2QZE9-F1
#
_entry.id   AF-A0A0H2QZE9-F1
#
_cell.length_a   1.000
_cell.length_b   1.000
_cell.length_c   1.000
_cell.angle_alpha   90.00
_cell.angle_beta   90.00
_cell.angle_gamma   90.00
#
_symmetry.space_group_name_H-M   'P 1'
#
loop_
_entity.id
_entity.type
_entity.pdbx_description
1 polymer ?
#
loop_
_entity_poly.entity_id
_entity_poly.type
_entity_poly.pdbx_seq_one_letter_code
_entity_poly.pdbx_strand_id
1 'polypeptide(L)'
;MPPTYAADAIQALSSLPDSLADEVEVADMHRSLEVTVTSNSASDTYILFQELPFAISPSNAPPIAIASDILPQSPTISLQAHATRNETASETNHAQLFIGDSERTERTTSSENEMESDPAQVFVEGSMENNIVSNTIVANVTLNDENDELAVQLMDVLVDVATRWIVGNPAEAVRFSLESDSSIYLAVHTVSFHIHHIDEHHLPNIIRIFASSINFLCNNVPIDGRGQLRLANLATIVAALSSLDTTFWVSNPDVRDVMIDTFPRLHAWMDILADLVTFFRPPVQTPPQRLQALYLIRNGLWVLRSVGIAGTHFAGNITVWNSIYAMWFRSRDLSVEEEGWVAFNFNTARDVFAMNHGANAGLGFLQNLLAVVQEHRFKVDEVLLVSLSRIHRAMEPGTEPQSIVFVHQHLLVVLALIDDNGEFGESEDSPFHHAFFVHGGLKFVLEIMTSFIDAIRWTVVDACVKIVAAFLRRTRSHTVFRAALQSKLIESLMRISCNSREISTEGRECVVFLVSTFLPEIMLSQSVLALSGDMVKPDAELWGINKCVYKEEWNHLMRIRRHFFYAYLNADFGEQRRCGNPACISEHSLERPIQLCSACCFKGYCSTSCQKEAWRKYGHKRYCAVIQRIMLNLQMDASDVYHLFRHAQKLVQSHIDKKRIGSRNKASFRISYALQFKPPSTGTNAVTRSRRSMFLVVEEFQRKAAEDEELLSAQDCFGGANDFCAEVQLVFTRYFVQHSVTFLCGFRIGTERLFDLDMDEKNST
;
A
#
# COMPACT_ATOMS: atom_id res chain seq x y z
N MET A 1 35.85 -5.01 -30.02
CA MET A 1 36.97 -4.64 -29.14
C MET A 1 38.21 -4.30 -29.98
N PRO A 2 39.09 -3.37 -29.55
CA PRO A 2 40.38 -3.16 -30.19
C PRO A 2 41.22 -4.45 -30.20
N PRO A 3 42.15 -4.64 -31.16
CA PRO A 3 42.88 -5.90 -31.35
C PRO A 3 43.63 -6.40 -30.12
N THR A 4 44.10 -5.48 -29.26
CA THR A 4 44.83 -5.80 -28.02
C THR A 4 43.95 -6.49 -26.99
N TYR A 5 42.68 -6.08 -26.85
CA TYR A 5 41.75 -6.67 -25.88
C TYR A 5 41.06 -7.93 -26.41
N ALA A 6 40.93 -8.06 -27.74
CA ALA A 6 40.51 -9.32 -28.36
C ALA A 6 41.52 -10.44 -28.08
N ALA A 7 42.83 -10.13 -28.09
CA ALA A 7 43.88 -11.08 -27.72
C ALA A 7 43.79 -11.48 -26.23
N ASP A 8 43.55 -10.53 -25.32
CA ASP A 8 43.36 -10.81 -23.89
C ASP A 8 42.11 -11.66 -23.61
N ALA A 9 41.02 -11.45 -24.35
CA ALA A 9 39.81 -12.25 -24.27
C ALA A 9 40.04 -13.68 -24.75
N ILE A 10 40.70 -13.83 -25.90
CA ILE A 10 41.08 -15.13 -26.45
C ILE A 10 41.99 -15.86 -25.46
N GLN A 11 42.99 -15.19 -24.89
CA GLN A 11 43.88 -15.78 -23.90
C GLN A 11 43.16 -16.21 -22.61
N ALA A 12 42.19 -15.42 -22.14
CA ALA A 12 41.37 -15.78 -20.99
C ALA A 12 40.47 -16.99 -21.28
N LEU A 13 39.85 -17.04 -22.47
CA LEU A 13 39.05 -18.18 -22.92
C LEU A 13 39.89 -19.46 -23.07
N SER A 14 41.13 -19.33 -23.58
CA SER A 14 42.09 -20.43 -23.69
C SER A 14 42.66 -20.92 -22.35
N SER A 15 42.33 -20.26 -21.23
CA SER A 15 42.77 -20.65 -19.88
C SER A 15 41.72 -21.43 -19.07
N LEU A 16 40.55 -21.70 -19.66
CA LEU A 16 39.53 -22.57 -19.08
C LEU A 16 40.01 -24.05 -19.06
N PRO A 17 39.57 -24.87 -18.08
CA PRO A 17 39.98 -26.27 -17.93
C PRO A 17 39.85 -27.11 -19.22
N ASP A 18 40.76 -28.06 -19.46
CA ASP A 18 40.81 -28.87 -20.70
C ASP A 18 39.51 -29.61 -21.05
N SER A 19 38.66 -29.93 -20.07
CA SER A 19 37.32 -30.50 -20.31
C SER A 19 36.34 -29.55 -21.02
N LEU A 20 36.70 -28.29 -21.19
CA LEU A 20 35.93 -27.21 -21.81
C LEU A 20 36.52 -26.75 -23.14
N ALA A 21 37.76 -27.14 -23.47
CA ALA A 21 38.44 -26.74 -24.70
C ALA A 21 37.86 -27.42 -25.95
N ASP A 22 37.27 -28.61 -25.79
CA ASP A 22 36.69 -29.39 -26.89
C ASP A 22 35.37 -28.80 -27.45
N GLU A 23 34.72 -27.87 -26.74
CA GLU A 23 33.43 -27.25 -27.15
C GLU A 23 33.58 -25.81 -27.69
N VAL A 24 34.79 -25.24 -27.71
CA VAL A 24 35.04 -23.85 -28.12
C VAL A 24 36.10 -23.79 -29.23
N GLU A 25 35.66 -23.74 -30.49
CA GLU A 25 36.54 -23.64 -31.64
C GLU A 25 36.94 -22.17 -31.89
N VAL A 26 38.18 -21.78 -31.51
CA VAL A 26 38.72 -20.43 -31.72
C VAL A 26 39.65 -20.41 -32.93
N ALA A 27 39.21 -19.84 -34.05
CA ALA A 27 40.05 -19.65 -35.22
C ALA A 27 40.93 -18.38 -35.10
N ASP A 28 42.22 -18.56 -35.36
CA ASP A 28 43.25 -17.53 -35.17
C ASP A 28 43.33 -16.56 -36.37
N MET A 29 42.65 -15.41 -36.30
CA MET A 29 42.97 -14.21 -37.12
C MET A 29 42.49 -12.91 -36.45
N HIS A 30 43.43 -12.02 -36.15
CA HIS A 30 43.20 -10.68 -35.59
C HIS A 30 42.18 -9.84 -36.39
N ARG A 31 41.11 -9.33 -35.72
CA ARG A 31 40.76 -7.89 -35.62
C ARG A 31 39.35 -7.56 -35.10
N SER A 32 38.44 -8.52 -34.89
CA SER A 32 37.20 -8.29 -34.13
C SER A 32 36.57 -9.60 -33.64
N LEU A 33 35.86 -9.60 -32.52
CA LEU A 33 35.18 -10.76 -31.89
C LEU A 33 33.67 -10.50 -31.84
N GLU A 34 32.90 -11.45 -32.35
CA GLU A 34 31.44 -11.58 -32.32
C GLU A 34 31.15 -12.97 -31.70
N VAL A 35 30.25 -13.05 -30.72
CA VAL A 35 29.94 -14.32 -30.03
C VAL A 35 28.48 -14.64 -30.28
N THR A 36 28.18 -15.80 -30.85
CA THR A 36 26.80 -16.26 -31.10
C THR A 36 26.54 -17.51 -30.27
N VAL A 37 25.44 -17.53 -29.52
CA VAL A 37 25.05 -18.69 -28.70
C VAL A 37 23.82 -19.33 -29.34
N THR A 38 23.85 -20.64 -29.57
CA THR A 38 22.73 -21.42 -30.13
C THR A 38 22.45 -22.66 -29.29
N SER A 39 21.19 -23.00 -29.02
CA SER A 39 20.80 -24.25 -28.33
C SER A 39 20.07 -25.22 -29.27
N ASN A 40 20.15 -26.53 -28.99
CA ASN A 40 19.78 -27.61 -29.91
C ASN A 40 18.39 -28.26 -29.68
N SER A 41 17.49 -27.70 -28.86
CA SER A 41 16.21 -28.36 -28.56
C SER A 41 15.00 -27.77 -29.31
N ALA A 42 14.23 -28.65 -29.95
CA ALA A 42 12.95 -28.34 -30.56
C ALA A 42 11.84 -28.23 -29.50
N SER A 43 11.83 -27.12 -28.76
CA SER A 43 10.64 -26.39 -28.28
C SER A 43 11.02 -25.30 -27.29
N ASP A 44 12.15 -24.62 -27.48
CA ASP A 44 12.38 -23.24 -27.04
C ASP A 44 13.55 -22.69 -27.84
N THR A 45 13.29 -21.65 -28.63
CA THR A 45 14.32 -21.00 -29.45
C THR A 45 14.92 -19.85 -28.66
N TYR A 46 16.10 -20.05 -28.06
CA TYR A 46 16.94 -18.94 -27.62
C TYR A 46 17.86 -18.53 -28.77
N ILE A 47 17.36 -17.61 -29.59
CA ILE A 47 18.23 -16.70 -30.34
C ILE A 47 18.45 -15.51 -29.42
N LEU A 48 19.67 -14.99 -29.36
CA LEU A 48 19.99 -13.69 -28.73
C LEU A 48 19.40 -12.52 -29.58
N PHE A 49 18.10 -12.61 -29.87
CA PHE A 49 17.17 -11.61 -30.39
C PHE A 49 15.78 -12.04 -29.91
N GLN A 50 15.13 -11.20 -29.10
CA GLN A 50 13.77 -11.44 -28.63
C GLN A 50 12.77 -11.06 -29.76
N GLU A 51 12.26 -12.05 -30.50
CA GLU A 51 10.91 -11.97 -31.09
C GLU A 51 10.08 -13.19 -30.62
N LEU A 52 8.79 -12.93 -30.39
CA LEU A 52 7.79 -13.72 -29.67
C LEU A 52 7.53 -15.13 -30.28
N PRO A 53 7.20 -16.16 -29.48
CA PRO A 53 6.81 -17.47 -30.01
C PRO A 53 5.36 -17.43 -30.54
N PHE A 54 5.19 -17.79 -31.82
CA PHE A 54 3.90 -18.15 -32.40
C PHE A 54 3.73 -19.67 -32.40
N ALA A 55 2.67 -20.16 -31.76
CA ALA A 55 2.01 -21.41 -32.13
C ALA A 55 0.51 -21.29 -31.82
N ILE A 56 -0.31 -21.12 -32.87
CA ILE A 56 -1.77 -21.22 -32.79
C ILE A 56 -2.17 -22.56 -33.41
N SER A 57 -2.79 -23.42 -32.60
CA SER A 57 -3.61 -24.55 -33.09
C SER A 57 -4.99 -24.02 -33.48
N PRO A 58 -5.57 -24.40 -34.64
CA PRO A 58 -6.84 -23.84 -35.09
C PRO A 58 -8.00 -24.55 -34.39
N SER A 59 -8.76 -23.81 -33.57
CA SER A 59 -10.08 -24.24 -33.09
C SER A 59 -11.19 -23.48 -33.83
N ASN A 60 -12.21 -24.25 -34.20
CA ASN A 60 -13.31 -23.89 -35.09
C ASN A 60 -14.33 -22.93 -34.44
N ALA A 61 -14.72 -21.86 -35.14
CA ALA A 61 -16.03 -21.18 -35.01
C ALA A 61 -16.29 -20.23 -36.22
N PRO A 62 -17.57 -19.94 -36.58
CA PRO A 62 -18.01 -19.64 -37.95
C PRO A 62 -18.01 -18.14 -38.32
N PRO A 63 -18.13 -17.79 -39.62
CA PRO A 63 -17.96 -16.41 -40.08
C PRO A 63 -19.22 -15.56 -39.85
N ILE A 64 -19.02 -14.36 -39.31
CA ILE A 64 -20.00 -13.26 -39.32
C ILE A 64 -19.58 -12.30 -40.44
N ALA A 65 -20.47 -12.13 -41.41
CA ALA A 65 -20.30 -11.24 -42.56
C ALA A 65 -20.65 -9.79 -42.19
N ILE A 66 -19.75 -8.84 -42.48
CA ILE A 66 -20.11 -7.43 -42.71
C ILE A 66 -19.27 -6.88 -43.88
N ALA A 67 -19.97 -6.15 -44.73
CA ALA A 67 -19.58 -5.61 -46.02
C ALA A 67 -18.39 -4.64 -45.99
N SER A 68 -17.60 -4.66 -47.06
CA SER A 68 -16.58 -3.66 -47.38
C SER A 68 -16.90 -3.03 -48.74
N ASP A 69 -16.93 -1.70 -48.77
CA ASP A 69 -17.02 -0.90 -49.99
C ASP A 69 -15.71 -0.12 -50.22
N ILE A 70 -15.04 -0.52 -51.32
CA ILE A 70 -14.36 0.26 -52.37
C ILE A 70 -13.21 1.25 -52.03
N LEU A 71 -11.99 0.90 -52.51
CA LEU A 71 -10.97 1.67 -53.30
C LEU A 71 -9.51 1.37 -52.87
N PRO A 72 -8.47 1.58 -53.72
CA PRO A 72 -8.09 0.79 -54.89
C PRO A 72 -6.65 0.21 -54.79
N GLN A 73 -6.39 -0.81 -55.61
CA GLN A 73 -5.17 -1.62 -55.66
C GLN A 73 -3.96 -0.94 -56.33
N SER A 74 -2.75 -1.33 -55.91
CA SER A 74 -1.46 -1.18 -56.62
C SER A 74 -0.50 -2.28 -56.14
N PRO A 75 0.55 -2.65 -56.91
CA PRO A 75 0.74 -4.03 -57.39
C PRO A 75 1.57 -4.94 -56.48
N THR A 76 1.20 -6.22 -56.48
CA THR A 76 1.85 -7.34 -55.80
C THR A 76 3.03 -7.87 -56.63
N ILE A 77 4.21 -7.96 -56.01
CA ILE A 77 5.37 -8.73 -56.50
C ILE A 77 5.29 -10.12 -55.86
N SER A 78 5.19 -11.16 -56.68
CA SER A 78 5.16 -12.56 -56.25
C SER A 78 6.57 -13.12 -56.07
N LEU A 79 6.81 -13.81 -54.95
CA LEU A 79 7.96 -14.70 -54.77
C LEU A 79 7.46 -16.09 -54.39
N GLN A 80 7.80 -17.06 -55.25
CA GLN A 80 7.48 -18.48 -55.11
C GLN A 80 8.36 -19.11 -54.03
N ALA A 81 7.74 -19.84 -53.10
CA ALA A 81 8.43 -20.75 -52.18
C ALA A 81 8.16 -22.19 -52.61
N HIS A 82 9.24 -22.95 -52.85
CA HIS A 82 9.21 -24.40 -53.01
C HIS A 82 9.16 -25.05 -51.63
N ALA A 83 8.11 -25.82 -51.36
CA ALA A 83 8.01 -26.69 -50.18
C ALA A 83 8.28 -28.14 -50.60
N THR A 84 9.32 -28.76 -50.02
CA THR A 84 9.54 -30.20 -50.05
C THR A 84 8.86 -30.85 -48.85
N ARG A 85 8.11 -31.91 -49.14
CA ARG A 85 7.25 -32.68 -48.25
C ARG A 85 8.00 -33.95 -47.86
N ASN A 86 8.06 -34.28 -46.56
CA ASN A 86 8.38 -35.63 -46.10
C ASN A 86 7.29 -36.11 -45.14
N GLU A 87 6.69 -37.24 -45.51
CA GLU A 87 5.73 -38.04 -44.76
C GLU A 87 6.48 -39.15 -44.00
N THR A 88 6.04 -39.50 -42.80
CA THR A 88 5.83 -40.88 -42.28
C THR A 88 5.30 -40.81 -40.83
N ALA A 89 4.05 -41.24 -40.60
CA ALA A 89 3.64 -42.49 -39.90
C ALA A 89 3.88 -42.43 -38.37
N SER A 90 2.89 -42.10 -37.53
CA SER A 90 1.77 -42.94 -37.02
C SER A 90 2.20 -44.23 -36.32
N GLU A 91 2.05 -44.28 -34.98
CA GLU A 91 1.35 -45.37 -34.29
C GLU A 91 1.06 -45.02 -32.82
N THR A 92 -0.16 -45.32 -32.40
CA THR A 92 -0.73 -45.19 -31.06
C THR A 92 -0.69 -46.55 -30.34
N ASN A 93 -0.43 -46.58 -29.02
CA ASN A 93 -1.34 -47.19 -28.02
C ASN A 93 -0.83 -47.22 -26.57
N HIS A 94 -1.74 -46.82 -25.68
CA HIS A 94 -2.09 -47.26 -24.31
C HIS A 94 -1.07 -47.68 -23.22
N ALA A 95 -1.23 -46.97 -22.10
CA ALA A 95 -0.96 -47.22 -20.67
C ALA A 95 -0.82 -48.66 -20.12
N GLN A 96 0.05 -48.81 -19.12
CA GLN A 96 -0.29 -49.40 -17.79
C GLN A 96 0.83 -49.20 -16.72
N LEU A 97 0.38 -48.99 -15.48
CA LEU A 97 1.12 -48.98 -14.21
C LEU A 97 1.72 -50.35 -13.85
N PHE A 98 2.87 -50.41 -13.18
CA PHE A 98 3.08 -51.18 -11.93
C PHE A 98 4.36 -50.77 -11.17
N ILE A 99 4.30 -50.92 -9.85
CA ILE A 99 5.29 -50.65 -8.79
C ILE A 99 6.25 -51.84 -8.63
N GLY A 100 7.51 -51.63 -8.22
CA GLY A 100 8.33 -52.70 -7.61
C GLY A 100 9.81 -52.39 -7.39
N ASP A 101 10.26 -52.57 -6.15
CA ASP A 101 11.57 -52.26 -5.55
C ASP A 101 12.76 -53.16 -5.93
N SER A 102 13.96 -52.63 -5.61
CA SER A 102 15.06 -53.28 -4.84
C SER A 102 16.36 -53.74 -5.53
N GLU A 103 17.45 -53.37 -4.84
CA GLU A 103 18.77 -54.04 -4.64
C GLU A 103 19.78 -54.11 -5.81
N ARG A 104 20.96 -53.47 -5.69
CA ARG A 104 22.25 -54.01 -5.15
C ARG A 104 22.64 -55.34 -5.84
N THR A 105 23.81 -55.55 -6.45
CA THR A 105 25.18 -55.37 -5.94
C THR A 105 26.20 -55.79 -7.03
N GLU A 106 27.47 -55.36 -6.88
CA GLU A 106 28.73 -56.04 -7.32
C GLU A 106 29.05 -56.14 -8.83
N ARG A 107 30.29 -56.14 -9.35
CA ARG A 107 31.68 -55.80 -8.94
C ARG A 107 32.56 -56.16 -10.18
N THR A 108 33.57 -55.35 -10.54
CA THR A 108 34.93 -55.69 -11.09
C THR A 108 35.06 -56.76 -12.22
N THR A 109 35.85 -56.64 -13.30
CA THR A 109 37.30 -56.29 -13.42
C THR A 109 37.78 -56.36 -14.89
N SER A 110 38.94 -55.70 -15.14
CA SER A 110 40.07 -56.05 -16.05
C SER A 110 39.93 -55.82 -17.57
N SER A 111 40.67 -54.84 -18.13
CA SER A 111 41.98 -54.97 -18.86
C SER A 111 41.76 -55.41 -20.32
N GLU A 112 42.43 -54.95 -21.37
CA GLU A 112 43.78 -54.41 -21.62
C GLU A 112 43.77 -54.06 -23.14
N ASN A 113 44.41 -52.98 -23.58
CA ASN A 113 45.41 -52.98 -24.67
C ASN A 113 45.69 -51.60 -25.27
N GLU A 114 46.98 -51.35 -25.35
CA GLU A 114 47.72 -50.28 -26.01
C GLU A 114 47.62 -50.39 -27.54
N MET A 115 47.72 -49.25 -28.24
CA MET A 115 48.58 -49.15 -29.43
C MET A 115 48.87 -47.69 -29.78
N GLU A 116 50.16 -47.35 -29.77
CA GLU A 116 50.77 -46.15 -30.35
C GLU A 116 50.58 -46.09 -31.87
N SER A 117 50.41 -44.88 -32.41
CA SER A 117 51.13 -44.45 -33.63
C SER A 117 51.10 -42.93 -33.78
N ASP A 118 52.29 -42.38 -34.03
CA ASP A 118 52.64 -40.98 -34.25
C ASP A 118 52.99 -40.79 -35.76
N PRO A 119 53.37 -39.61 -36.27
CA PRO A 119 52.48 -38.63 -36.92
C PRO A 119 52.74 -38.46 -38.43
N ALA A 120 51.81 -37.81 -39.15
CA ALA A 120 52.02 -37.38 -40.53
C ALA A 120 52.03 -35.85 -40.64
N GLN A 121 53.18 -35.29 -41.01
CA GLN A 121 53.32 -33.92 -41.52
C GLN A 121 52.95 -33.87 -43.01
N VAL A 122 52.18 -32.86 -43.42
CA VAL A 122 52.08 -32.44 -44.82
C VAL A 122 52.19 -30.91 -44.91
N PHE A 123 53.08 -30.45 -45.79
CA PHE A 123 53.35 -29.07 -46.17
C PHE A 123 52.18 -28.44 -46.94
N VAL A 124 51.98 -27.12 -46.77
CA VAL A 124 51.24 -26.27 -47.72
C VAL A 124 52.07 -25.04 -48.04
N GLU A 125 52.52 -24.94 -49.30
CA GLU A 125 52.89 -23.68 -49.95
C GLU A 125 51.62 -22.96 -50.41
N GLY A 126 51.53 -21.65 -50.19
CA GLY A 126 50.42 -20.82 -50.65
C GLY A 126 50.83 -19.36 -50.78
N SER A 127 50.77 -18.86 -52.01
CA SER A 127 51.17 -17.53 -52.47
C SER A 127 50.32 -16.40 -51.90
N MET A 128 50.96 -15.25 -51.67
CA MET A 128 50.29 -13.96 -51.43
C MET A 128 49.46 -13.50 -52.64
N GLU A 129 48.17 -13.26 -52.43
CA GLU A 129 47.42 -12.22 -53.14
C GLU A 129 46.56 -11.44 -52.15
N ASN A 130 46.67 -10.11 -52.21
CA ASN A 130 45.96 -9.15 -51.38
C ASN A 130 44.48 -9.06 -51.79
N ASN A 131 43.56 -9.33 -50.87
CA ASN A 131 42.22 -8.78 -50.91
C ASN A 131 41.78 -8.37 -49.49
N ILE A 132 41.25 -7.15 -49.39
CA ILE A 132 40.69 -6.58 -48.16
C ILE A 132 39.35 -7.28 -47.90
N VAL A 133 39.32 -8.12 -46.87
CA VAL A 133 38.10 -8.73 -46.32
C VAL A 133 38.03 -8.36 -44.84
N SER A 134 36.87 -7.90 -44.35
CA SER A 134 36.65 -7.62 -42.93
C SER A 134 36.63 -8.95 -42.16
N ASN A 135 37.65 -9.19 -41.33
CA ASN A 135 37.70 -10.36 -40.48
C ASN A 135 36.95 -10.11 -39.17
N THR A 136 35.79 -10.75 -39.06
CA THR A 136 35.02 -10.94 -37.82
C THR A 136 35.28 -12.35 -37.31
N ILE A 137 35.78 -12.49 -36.09
CA ILE A 137 35.85 -13.79 -35.39
C ILE A 137 34.45 -14.05 -34.85
N VAL A 138 33.78 -15.09 -35.31
CA VAL A 138 32.51 -15.54 -34.71
C VAL A 138 32.83 -16.72 -33.81
N ALA A 139 32.74 -16.56 -32.50
CA ALA A 139 32.79 -17.68 -31.56
C ALA A 139 31.36 -18.21 -31.35
N ASN A 140 31.08 -19.41 -31.85
CA ASN A 140 29.80 -20.07 -31.63
C ASN A 140 29.91 -20.94 -30.37
N VAL A 141 29.25 -20.53 -29.28
CA VAL A 141 29.20 -21.34 -28.05
C VAL A 141 27.83 -22.01 -28.00
N THR A 142 27.80 -23.33 -28.11
CA THR A 142 26.55 -24.10 -28.07
C THR A 142 26.34 -24.56 -26.62
N LEU A 143 25.37 -23.98 -25.91
CA LEU A 143 25.11 -24.35 -24.51
C LEU A 143 23.94 -25.34 -24.45
N ASN A 144 24.14 -26.47 -23.77
CA ASN A 144 23.07 -27.37 -23.36
C ASN A 144 22.51 -26.94 -22.00
N ASP A 145 21.28 -27.33 -21.65
CA ASP A 145 20.56 -26.94 -20.41
C ASP A 145 21.29 -27.31 -19.09
N GLU A 146 22.38 -28.08 -19.14
CA GLU A 146 23.22 -28.41 -17.98
C GLU A 146 24.37 -27.41 -17.72
N ASN A 147 24.55 -26.40 -18.58
CA ASN A 147 25.72 -25.51 -18.61
C ASN A 147 25.46 -24.07 -18.10
N ASP A 148 24.48 -23.86 -17.20
CA ASP A 148 24.25 -22.55 -16.56
C ASP A 148 25.52 -22.01 -15.87
N GLU A 149 26.34 -22.89 -15.31
CA GLU A 149 27.61 -22.52 -14.67
C GLU A 149 28.64 -22.01 -15.70
N LEU A 150 28.66 -22.58 -16.90
CA LEU A 150 29.56 -22.15 -17.98
C LEU A 150 29.12 -20.81 -18.57
N ALA A 151 27.81 -20.58 -18.71
CA ALA A 151 27.28 -19.28 -19.12
C ALA A 151 27.69 -18.17 -18.14
N VAL A 152 27.64 -18.45 -16.83
CA VAL A 152 28.08 -17.53 -15.79
C VAL A 152 29.59 -17.27 -15.87
N GLN A 153 30.42 -18.32 -16.00
CA GLN A 153 31.88 -18.17 -16.12
C GLN A 153 32.30 -17.40 -17.38
N LEU A 154 31.64 -17.67 -18.52
CA LEU A 154 31.89 -16.96 -19.77
C LEU A 154 31.50 -15.48 -19.65
N MET A 155 30.37 -15.20 -19.00
CA MET A 155 29.96 -13.83 -18.70
C MET A 155 30.97 -13.15 -17.79
N ASP A 156 31.48 -13.79 -16.74
CA ASP A 156 32.51 -13.21 -15.85
C ASP A 156 33.79 -12.85 -16.62
N VAL A 157 34.23 -13.69 -17.57
CA VAL A 157 35.39 -13.39 -18.44
C VAL A 157 35.11 -12.23 -19.38
N LEU A 158 33.96 -12.22 -20.07
CA LEU A 158 33.58 -11.12 -20.96
C LEU A 158 33.42 -9.81 -20.19
N VAL A 159 32.92 -9.88 -18.97
CA VAL A 159 32.79 -8.77 -18.03
C VAL A 159 34.15 -8.25 -17.61
N ASP A 160 35.08 -9.13 -17.23
CA ASP A 160 36.43 -8.74 -16.84
C ASP A 160 37.17 -8.06 -18.01
N VAL A 161 37.07 -8.63 -19.22
CA VAL A 161 37.66 -8.03 -20.43
C VAL A 161 37.01 -6.69 -20.76
N ALA A 162 35.68 -6.61 -20.74
CA ALA A 162 34.97 -5.36 -20.97
C ALA A 162 35.33 -4.31 -19.91
N THR A 163 35.45 -4.71 -18.65
CA THR A 163 35.85 -3.85 -17.53
C THR A 163 37.28 -3.37 -17.73
N ARG A 164 38.24 -4.25 -18.04
CA ARG A 164 39.63 -3.89 -18.35
C ARG A 164 39.74 -2.97 -19.56
N TRP A 165 38.92 -3.18 -20.59
CA TRP A 165 38.86 -2.31 -21.75
C TRP A 165 38.30 -0.93 -21.42
N ILE A 166 37.21 -0.86 -20.66
CA ILE A 166 36.56 0.39 -20.24
C ILE A 166 37.47 1.18 -19.28
N VAL A 167 38.13 0.48 -18.37
CA VAL A 167 39.13 1.05 -17.45
C VAL A 167 40.33 1.57 -18.23
N GLY A 168 40.85 0.79 -19.19
CA GLY A 168 42.04 1.16 -19.95
C GLY A 168 41.82 2.22 -21.02
N ASN A 169 40.63 2.27 -21.64
CA ASN A 169 40.30 3.17 -22.75
C ASN A 169 38.86 3.69 -22.65
N PRO A 170 38.49 4.44 -21.58
CA PRO A 170 37.12 4.85 -21.34
C PRO A 170 36.55 5.67 -22.50
N ALA A 171 37.31 6.62 -23.05
CA ALA A 171 36.83 7.45 -24.17
C ALA A 171 36.56 6.66 -25.46
N GLU A 172 37.34 5.62 -25.75
CA GLU A 172 37.11 4.76 -26.92
C GLU A 172 35.95 3.80 -26.68
N ALA A 173 35.82 3.27 -25.46
CA ALA A 173 34.69 2.43 -25.10
C ALA A 173 33.36 3.17 -25.20
N VAL A 174 33.36 4.47 -24.90
CA VAL A 174 32.22 5.39 -25.07
C VAL A 174 31.89 5.64 -26.51
N ARG A 175 32.91 5.98 -27.29
CA ARG A 175 32.71 6.27 -28.71
C ARG A 175 32.16 5.03 -29.41
N PHE A 176 32.71 3.86 -29.09
CA PHE A 176 32.22 2.57 -29.56
C PHE A 176 30.81 2.27 -29.03
N SER A 177 30.51 2.65 -27.77
CA SER A 177 29.17 2.55 -27.16
C SER A 177 28.16 3.60 -27.66
N LEU A 178 28.54 4.48 -28.58
CA LEU A 178 27.64 5.44 -29.23
C LEU A 178 27.52 5.21 -30.75
N GLU A 179 28.53 4.60 -31.38
CA GLU A 179 28.63 4.47 -32.85
C GLU A 179 28.10 3.14 -33.43
N SER A 180 27.80 2.11 -32.62
CA SER A 180 27.52 0.74 -33.12
C SER A 180 26.15 0.15 -32.70
N ASP A 181 25.19 -0.03 -33.61
CA ASP A 181 23.81 -0.46 -33.27
C ASP A 181 23.67 -1.77 -32.44
N SER A 182 24.68 -2.67 -32.39
CA SER A 182 24.63 -3.97 -31.70
C SER A 182 25.60 -4.13 -30.52
N SER A 183 26.83 -3.60 -30.59
CA SER A 183 27.85 -3.79 -29.55
C SER A 183 27.80 -2.79 -28.39
N ILE A 184 27.02 -1.72 -28.53
CA ILE A 184 26.64 -0.78 -27.46
C ILE A 184 25.93 -1.52 -26.33
N TYR A 185 25.00 -2.39 -26.71
CA TYR A 185 24.13 -3.06 -25.76
C TYR A 185 24.93 -3.92 -24.80
N LEU A 186 25.84 -4.77 -25.31
CA LEU A 186 26.61 -5.67 -24.47
C LEU A 186 27.52 -4.93 -23.49
N ALA A 187 28.30 -3.95 -23.96
CA ALA A 187 29.21 -3.21 -23.08
C ALA A 187 28.44 -2.39 -22.02
N VAL A 188 27.37 -1.69 -22.40
CA VAL A 188 26.55 -0.90 -21.47
C VAL A 188 25.79 -1.81 -20.51
N HIS A 189 25.32 -2.98 -20.96
CA HIS A 189 24.63 -3.96 -20.14
C HIS A 189 25.57 -4.63 -19.14
N THR A 190 26.75 -5.06 -19.57
CA THR A 190 27.83 -5.57 -18.72
C THR A 190 28.23 -4.56 -17.66
N VAL A 191 28.47 -3.31 -18.05
CA VAL A 191 28.78 -2.22 -17.09
C VAL A 191 27.63 -1.98 -16.12
N SER A 192 26.39 -1.93 -16.62
CA SER A 192 25.20 -1.72 -15.80
C SER A 192 25.04 -2.83 -14.76
N PHE A 193 25.29 -4.08 -15.15
CA PHE A 193 25.14 -5.23 -14.28
C PHE A 193 26.23 -5.28 -13.20
N HIS A 194 27.46 -4.88 -13.54
CA HIS A 194 28.61 -4.91 -12.64
C HIS A 194 28.98 -3.55 -12.06
N ILE A 195 28.09 -2.56 -12.11
CA ILE A 195 28.41 -1.18 -11.71
C ILE A 195 28.91 -1.06 -10.26
N HIS A 196 28.47 -1.95 -9.37
CA HIS A 196 28.92 -2.05 -7.98
C HIS A 196 30.31 -2.69 -7.80
N HIS A 197 30.84 -3.34 -8.83
CA HIS A 197 32.16 -3.97 -8.84
C HIS A 197 33.22 -3.11 -9.55
N ILE A 198 32.81 -2.01 -10.18
CA ILE A 198 33.73 -1.07 -10.82
C ILE A 198 34.45 -0.28 -9.72
N ASP A 199 35.78 -0.21 -9.83
CA ASP A 199 36.61 0.55 -8.91
C ASP A 199 36.18 2.02 -8.79
N GLU A 200 36.25 2.56 -7.58
CA GLU A 200 35.80 3.91 -7.24
C GLU A 200 36.44 5.01 -8.10
N HIS A 201 37.65 4.78 -8.64
CA HIS A 201 38.33 5.76 -9.50
C HIS A 201 37.76 5.82 -10.92
N HIS A 202 37.17 4.72 -11.42
CA HIS A 202 36.69 4.61 -12.81
C HIS A 202 35.20 4.85 -12.94
N LEU A 203 34.44 4.49 -11.92
CA LEU A 203 32.98 4.66 -11.88
C LEU A 203 32.54 6.11 -12.22
N PRO A 204 33.13 7.19 -11.66
CA PRO A 204 32.82 8.57 -12.03
C PRO A 204 32.83 8.87 -13.53
N ASN A 205 33.84 8.37 -14.25
CA ASN A 205 33.96 8.60 -15.69
C ASN A 205 32.82 7.92 -16.45
N ILE A 206 32.52 6.67 -16.09
CA ILE A 206 31.43 5.90 -16.69
C ILE A 206 30.07 6.56 -16.46
N ILE A 207 29.85 7.17 -15.29
CA ILE A 207 28.62 7.91 -15.03
C ILE A 207 28.50 9.17 -15.89
N ARG A 208 29.59 9.93 -16.09
CA ARG A 208 29.59 11.10 -17.00
C ARG A 208 29.27 10.71 -18.43
N ILE A 209 29.72 9.53 -18.83
CA ILE A 209 29.42 8.93 -20.13
C ILE A 209 27.93 8.63 -20.23
N PHE A 210 27.37 7.90 -19.26
CA PHE A 210 25.94 7.58 -19.22
C PHE A 210 25.07 8.83 -19.24
N ALA A 211 25.44 9.85 -18.47
CA ALA A 211 24.80 11.17 -18.50
C ALA A 211 24.85 11.81 -19.90
N SER A 212 26.01 11.77 -20.56
CA SER A 212 26.17 12.28 -21.94
C SER A 212 25.34 11.48 -22.96
N SER A 213 25.23 10.17 -22.77
CA SER A 213 24.42 9.28 -23.61
C SER A 213 22.93 9.53 -23.43
N ILE A 214 22.43 9.78 -22.21
CA ILE A 214 21.04 10.24 -22.00
C ILE A 214 20.79 11.50 -22.81
N ASN A 215 21.72 12.45 -22.71
CA ASN A 215 21.62 13.70 -23.45
C ASN A 215 21.52 13.49 -24.96
N PHE A 216 22.31 12.58 -25.51
CA PHE A 216 22.30 12.25 -26.94
C PHE A 216 21.02 11.48 -27.36
N LEU A 217 20.65 10.43 -26.60
CA LEU A 217 19.53 9.56 -26.91
C LEU A 217 18.17 10.26 -26.78
N CYS A 218 18.00 11.10 -25.75
CA CYS A 218 16.76 11.87 -25.57
C CYS A 218 16.57 12.95 -26.65
N ASN A 219 17.64 13.46 -27.25
CA ASN A 219 17.56 14.41 -28.37
C ASN A 219 17.25 13.73 -29.71
N ASN A 220 17.64 12.46 -29.85
CA ASN A 220 17.49 11.70 -31.08
C ASN A 220 16.60 10.50 -30.81
N VAL A 221 15.38 10.74 -30.32
CA VAL A 221 14.43 9.70 -29.91
C VAL A 221 14.40 8.61 -30.99
N PRO A 222 15.00 7.44 -30.74
CA PRO A 222 15.22 6.47 -31.79
C PRO A 222 13.89 5.81 -32.08
N ILE A 223 13.29 6.20 -33.20
CA ILE A 223 12.12 5.54 -33.76
C ILE A 223 12.66 4.45 -34.69
N ASP A 224 12.25 3.21 -34.50
CA ASP A 224 12.60 2.12 -35.40
C ASP A 224 11.92 2.27 -36.77
N GLY A 225 12.28 1.39 -37.72
CA GLY A 225 11.68 1.40 -39.06
C GLY A 225 10.16 1.17 -39.07
N ARG A 226 9.56 0.78 -37.94
CA ARG A 226 8.12 0.55 -37.76
C ARG A 226 7.42 1.72 -37.04
N GLY A 227 8.13 2.79 -36.69
CA GLY A 227 7.54 3.91 -35.95
C GLY A 227 7.51 3.71 -34.43
N GLN A 228 8.17 2.69 -33.89
CA GLN A 228 8.19 2.37 -32.46
C GLN A 228 9.43 2.95 -31.76
N LEU A 229 9.29 3.30 -30.49
CA LEU A 229 10.42 3.80 -29.69
C LEU A 229 11.39 2.65 -29.37
N ARG A 230 12.67 2.81 -29.72
CA ARG A 230 13.75 1.89 -29.29
C ARG A 230 14.14 2.22 -27.85
N LEU A 231 13.53 1.50 -26.90
CA LEU A 231 13.71 1.76 -25.47
C LEU A 231 14.95 1.07 -24.86
N ALA A 232 15.49 0.04 -25.49
CA ALA A 232 16.50 -0.86 -24.90
C ALA A 232 17.78 -0.12 -24.43
N ASN A 233 18.37 0.73 -25.27
CA ASN A 233 19.63 1.40 -24.94
C ASN A 233 19.49 2.33 -23.74
N LEU A 234 18.38 3.07 -23.67
CA LEU A 234 18.12 3.97 -22.56
C LEU A 234 17.70 3.20 -21.29
N ALA A 235 17.02 2.05 -21.45
CA ALA A 235 16.66 1.15 -20.35
C ALA A 235 17.87 0.70 -19.56
N THR A 236 18.91 0.23 -20.24
CA THR A 236 20.13 -0.22 -19.61
C THR A 236 20.87 0.91 -18.90
N ILE A 237 21.00 2.09 -19.54
CA ILE A 237 21.69 3.24 -18.94
C ILE A 237 20.98 3.74 -17.68
N VAL A 238 19.66 3.93 -17.75
CA VAL A 238 18.88 4.45 -16.62
C VAL A 238 18.81 3.41 -15.49
N ALA A 239 18.75 2.11 -15.82
CA ALA A 239 18.85 1.04 -14.84
C ALA A 239 20.20 1.08 -14.09
N ALA A 240 21.31 1.21 -14.83
CA ALA A 240 22.65 1.35 -14.26
C ALA A 240 22.74 2.52 -13.29
N LEU A 241 22.26 3.71 -13.71
CA LEU A 241 22.29 4.89 -12.88
C LEU A 241 21.39 4.76 -11.64
N SER A 242 20.27 4.05 -11.76
CA SER A 242 19.31 3.87 -10.67
C SER A 242 19.79 2.96 -9.54
N SER A 243 20.82 2.14 -9.78
CA SER A 243 21.40 1.28 -8.74
C SER A 243 22.38 2.05 -7.83
N LEU A 244 22.86 3.23 -8.25
CA LEU A 244 23.74 4.06 -7.45
C LEU A 244 22.97 4.71 -6.29
N ASP A 245 23.57 4.69 -5.10
CA ASP A 245 22.97 5.25 -3.89
C ASP A 245 23.38 6.71 -3.65
N THR A 246 22.76 7.35 -2.66
CA THR A 246 23.08 8.73 -2.26
C THR A 246 24.54 8.92 -1.84
N THR A 247 25.18 7.86 -1.35
CA THR A 247 26.55 7.89 -0.84
C THR A 247 27.54 8.14 -1.99
N PHE A 248 27.34 7.45 -3.11
CA PHE A 248 28.12 7.67 -4.33
C PHE A 248 28.07 9.13 -4.80
N TRP A 249 26.87 9.71 -4.90
CA TRP A 249 26.66 11.06 -5.41
C TRP A 249 27.23 12.14 -4.48
N VAL A 250 27.22 11.90 -3.17
CA VAL A 250 27.84 12.80 -2.18
C VAL A 250 29.36 12.77 -2.30
N SER A 251 29.96 11.60 -2.55
CA SER A 251 31.42 11.46 -2.73
C SER A 251 31.94 12.00 -4.06
N ASN A 252 31.06 12.17 -5.07
CA ASN A 252 31.43 12.59 -6.44
C ASN A 252 30.62 13.80 -6.91
N PRO A 253 30.83 15.00 -6.31
CA PRO A 253 29.99 16.17 -6.56
C PRO A 253 30.03 16.69 -8.00
N ASP A 254 31.16 16.54 -8.69
CA ASP A 254 31.34 16.95 -10.08
C ASP A 254 30.58 16.03 -11.06
N VAL A 255 30.53 14.72 -10.80
CA VAL A 255 29.68 13.77 -11.54
C VAL A 255 28.21 14.06 -11.28
N ARG A 256 27.87 14.37 -10.02
CA ARG A 256 26.50 14.76 -9.62
C ARG A 256 26.04 15.99 -10.40
N ASP A 257 26.89 17.00 -10.55
CA ASP A 257 26.56 18.23 -11.28
C ASP A 257 26.32 17.94 -12.78
N VAL A 258 27.14 17.08 -13.40
CA VAL A 258 26.90 16.60 -14.78
C VAL A 258 25.55 15.87 -14.89
N MET A 259 25.20 15.05 -13.91
CA MET A 259 23.91 14.35 -13.90
C MET A 259 22.73 15.34 -13.78
N ILE A 260 22.85 16.37 -12.96
CA ILE A 260 21.83 17.43 -12.81
C ILE A 260 21.54 18.10 -14.15
N ASP A 261 22.57 18.38 -14.95
CA ASP A 261 22.44 18.97 -16.29
C ASP A 261 21.65 18.08 -17.27
N THR A 262 21.55 16.77 -17.01
CA THR A 262 20.79 15.83 -17.85
C THR A 262 19.31 15.70 -17.45
N PHE A 263 18.94 16.12 -16.24
CA PHE A 263 17.60 15.91 -15.71
C PHE A 263 16.47 16.51 -16.57
N PRO A 264 16.59 17.68 -17.20
CA PRO A 264 15.56 18.19 -18.11
C PRO A 264 15.23 17.22 -19.24
N ARG A 265 16.24 16.54 -19.79
CA ARG A 265 16.06 15.60 -20.91
C ARG A 265 15.53 14.26 -20.45
N LEU A 266 16.02 13.76 -19.31
CA LEU A 266 15.48 12.57 -18.67
C LEU A 266 13.99 12.76 -18.33
N HIS A 267 13.62 13.92 -17.79
CA HIS A 267 12.23 14.28 -17.50
C HIS A 267 11.36 14.32 -18.75
N ALA A 268 11.75 15.09 -19.77
CA ALA A 268 10.98 15.19 -21.01
C ALA A 268 10.74 13.81 -21.65
N TRP A 269 11.70 12.90 -21.50
CA TRP A 269 11.54 11.54 -21.98
C TRP A 269 10.62 10.70 -21.10
N MET A 270 10.68 10.82 -19.77
CA MET A 270 9.69 10.20 -18.87
C MET A 270 8.26 10.69 -19.16
N ASP A 271 8.07 11.97 -19.51
CA ASP A 271 6.76 12.49 -19.93
C ASP A 271 6.25 11.80 -21.20
N ILE A 272 7.11 11.64 -22.21
CA ILE A 272 6.78 10.91 -23.44
C ILE A 272 6.36 9.47 -23.12
N LEU A 273 7.09 8.79 -22.23
CA LEU A 273 6.75 7.43 -21.80
C LEU A 273 5.44 7.38 -21.01
N ALA A 274 5.18 8.35 -20.14
CA ALA A 274 3.95 8.43 -19.37
C ALA A 274 2.73 8.66 -20.28
N ASP A 275 2.86 9.54 -21.27
CA ASP A 275 1.83 9.76 -22.29
C ASP A 275 1.59 8.50 -23.12
N LEU A 276 2.65 7.80 -23.48
CA LEU A 276 2.62 6.56 -24.23
C LEU A 276 1.88 5.44 -23.47
N VAL A 277 2.11 5.31 -22.16
CA VAL A 277 1.34 4.38 -21.29
C VAL A 277 -0.12 4.83 -21.16
N THR A 278 -0.37 6.14 -21.14
CA THR A 278 -1.69 6.72 -20.89
C THR A 278 -2.62 6.65 -22.11
N PHE A 279 -2.12 7.03 -23.28
CA PHE A 279 -2.89 7.21 -24.49
C PHE A 279 -2.65 6.02 -25.42
N PHE A 280 -3.46 4.98 -25.25
CA PHE A 280 -3.50 3.86 -26.18
C PHE A 280 -3.87 4.36 -27.57
N ARG A 281 -2.88 4.56 -28.44
CA ARG A 281 -3.07 4.78 -29.88
C ARG A 281 -2.50 3.58 -30.63
N PRO A 282 -3.33 2.59 -30.98
CA PRO A 282 -2.91 1.55 -31.91
C PRO A 282 -2.47 2.23 -33.23
N PRO A 283 -1.46 1.69 -33.93
CA PRO A 283 -1.00 0.29 -33.87
C PRO A 283 0.20 -0.01 -32.95
N VAL A 284 0.64 0.91 -32.10
CA VAL A 284 2.10 1.01 -31.84
C VAL A 284 2.63 0.18 -30.67
N GLN A 285 1.83 -0.34 -29.72
CA GLN A 285 2.41 -0.89 -28.48
C GLN A 285 1.91 -2.25 -28.02
N THR A 286 2.86 -3.15 -27.80
CA THR A 286 2.65 -4.44 -27.14
C THR A 286 2.77 -4.28 -25.61
N PRO A 287 2.12 -5.13 -24.80
CA PRO A 287 2.28 -5.09 -23.34
C PRO A 287 3.74 -5.10 -22.85
N PRO A 288 4.67 -5.88 -23.44
CA PRO A 288 6.09 -5.81 -23.09
C PRO A 288 6.72 -4.42 -23.23
N GLN A 289 6.35 -3.66 -24.27
CA GLN A 289 6.88 -2.29 -24.48
C GLN A 289 6.36 -1.32 -23.42
N ARG A 290 5.10 -1.47 -22.98
CA ARG A 290 4.52 -0.68 -21.89
C ARG A 290 5.20 -1.01 -20.56
N LEU A 291 5.43 -2.28 -20.27
CA LEU A 291 6.19 -2.70 -19.08
C LEU A 291 7.61 -2.12 -19.09
N GLN A 292 8.29 -2.15 -20.25
CA GLN A 292 9.61 -1.53 -20.40
C GLN A 292 9.56 -0.02 -20.15
N ALA A 293 8.56 0.69 -20.69
CA ALA A 293 8.35 2.11 -20.44
C ALA A 293 8.10 2.40 -18.95
N LEU A 294 7.31 1.57 -18.27
CA LEU A 294 7.04 1.71 -16.83
C LEU A 294 8.29 1.49 -15.98
N TYR A 295 9.12 0.51 -16.34
CA TYR A 295 10.41 0.25 -15.69
C TYR A 295 11.39 1.42 -15.86
N LEU A 296 11.38 2.02 -17.05
CA LEU A 296 12.18 3.20 -17.37
C LEU A 296 11.78 4.45 -16.57
N ILE A 297 10.47 4.72 -16.49
CA ILE A 297 9.92 5.78 -15.64
C ILE A 297 10.36 5.56 -14.19
N ARG A 298 10.22 4.32 -13.67
CA ARG A 298 10.64 3.97 -12.32
C ARG A 298 12.10 4.33 -12.10
N ASN A 299 12.98 3.82 -12.95
CA ASN A 299 14.42 4.00 -12.76
C ASN A 299 14.81 5.48 -12.89
N GLY A 300 14.16 6.24 -13.79
CA GLY A 300 14.34 7.68 -13.88
C GLY A 300 13.97 8.42 -12.58
N LEU A 301 12.85 8.06 -11.94
CA LEU A 301 12.47 8.57 -10.62
C LEU A 301 13.48 8.17 -9.53
N TRP A 302 14.01 6.94 -9.58
CA TRP A 302 15.05 6.47 -8.66
C TRP A 302 16.36 7.22 -8.82
N VAL A 303 16.76 7.55 -10.04
CA VAL A 303 17.95 8.38 -10.31
C VAL A 303 17.77 9.80 -9.75
N LEU A 304 16.60 10.42 -9.96
CA LEU A 304 16.29 11.72 -9.36
C LEU A 304 16.34 11.67 -7.83
N ARG A 305 15.86 10.57 -7.25
CA ARG A 305 15.91 10.35 -5.79
C ARG A 305 17.33 10.14 -5.28
N SER A 306 18.12 9.30 -5.94
CA SER A 306 19.43 8.87 -5.46
C SER A 306 20.47 10.00 -5.52
N VAL A 307 20.36 10.92 -6.49
CA VAL A 307 21.19 12.14 -6.54
C VAL A 307 21.00 13.05 -5.31
N GLY A 308 19.98 12.80 -4.50
CA GLY A 308 19.73 13.47 -3.23
C GLY A 308 18.97 14.79 -3.39
N ILE A 309 19.28 15.78 -2.54
CA ILE A 309 18.53 17.05 -2.47
C ILE A 309 18.47 17.77 -3.82
N ALA A 310 19.54 17.72 -4.62
CA ALA A 310 19.55 18.38 -5.92
C ALA A 310 18.56 17.75 -6.91
N GLY A 311 18.45 16.42 -6.92
CA GLY A 311 17.51 15.71 -7.78
C GLY A 311 16.06 15.84 -7.32
N THR A 312 15.80 15.81 -6.01
CA THR A 312 14.45 16.05 -5.49
C THR A 312 14.00 17.50 -5.67
N HIS A 313 14.91 18.48 -5.54
CA HIS A 313 14.65 19.90 -5.83
C HIS A 313 14.37 20.14 -7.31
N PHE A 314 15.15 19.54 -8.20
CA PHE A 314 14.85 19.56 -9.63
C PHE A 314 13.44 18.99 -9.88
N ALA A 315 13.15 17.80 -9.34
CA ALA A 315 11.85 17.16 -9.51
C ALA A 315 10.69 18.03 -9.03
N GLY A 316 10.90 18.82 -7.96
CA GLY A 316 9.91 19.78 -7.47
C GLY A 316 9.73 21.02 -8.31
N ASN A 317 10.80 21.59 -8.85
CA ASN A 317 10.70 22.80 -9.68
C ASN A 317 9.93 22.57 -10.97
N ILE A 318 10.02 21.37 -11.54
CA ILE A 318 9.34 20.99 -12.77
C ILE A 318 8.13 20.06 -12.55
N THR A 319 7.80 19.76 -11.29
CA THR A 319 6.63 18.95 -10.90
C THR A 319 6.56 17.57 -11.59
N VAL A 320 7.68 16.83 -11.64
CA VAL A 320 7.81 15.51 -12.33
C VAL A 320 6.65 14.57 -12.04
N TRP A 321 6.16 14.59 -10.80
CA TRP A 321 5.09 13.73 -10.33
C TRP A 321 3.74 13.99 -11.00
N ASN A 322 3.48 15.16 -11.60
CA ASN A 322 2.19 15.48 -12.22
C ASN A 322 1.86 14.51 -13.37
N SER A 323 2.81 14.29 -14.27
CA SER A 323 2.67 13.33 -15.38
C SER A 323 2.48 11.90 -14.88
N ILE A 324 3.16 11.53 -13.79
CA ILE A 324 3.07 10.18 -13.20
C ILE A 324 1.71 9.97 -12.52
N TYR A 325 1.20 10.96 -11.79
CA TYR A 325 -0.12 10.91 -11.19
C TYR A 325 -1.21 10.84 -12.26
N ALA A 326 -1.10 11.67 -13.30
CA ALA A 326 -1.99 11.63 -14.46
C ALA A 326 -1.96 10.25 -15.13
N MET A 327 -0.78 9.70 -15.41
CA MET A 327 -0.63 8.36 -15.97
C MET A 327 -1.34 7.32 -15.11
N TRP A 328 -1.23 7.42 -13.79
CA TRP A 328 -1.86 6.48 -12.88
C TRP A 328 -3.38 6.44 -13.02
N PHE A 329 -4.10 7.56 -12.91
CA PHE A 329 -5.57 7.54 -12.96
C PHE A 329 -6.15 7.56 -14.39
N ARG A 330 -5.35 7.88 -15.41
CA ARG A 330 -5.81 7.96 -16.81
C ARG A 330 -5.56 6.70 -17.62
N SER A 331 -4.57 5.89 -17.28
CA SER A 331 -4.29 4.64 -17.97
C SER A 331 -5.49 3.68 -17.92
N ARG A 332 -5.79 3.05 -19.06
CA ARG A 332 -6.88 2.07 -19.26
C ARG A 332 -6.32 0.85 -19.98
N ASP A 333 -7.05 -0.26 -19.92
CA ASP A 333 -6.73 -1.50 -20.64
C ASP A 333 -5.29 -1.99 -20.39
N LEU A 334 -4.87 -1.90 -19.13
CA LEU A 334 -3.60 -2.40 -18.63
C LEU A 334 -3.78 -3.83 -18.08
N SER A 335 -2.75 -4.66 -18.25
CA SER A 335 -2.63 -5.93 -17.55
C SER A 335 -2.45 -5.70 -16.05
N VAL A 336 -2.75 -6.70 -15.22
CA VAL A 336 -2.55 -6.61 -13.75
C VAL A 336 -1.10 -6.25 -13.40
N GLU A 337 -0.14 -6.74 -14.18
CA GLU A 337 1.29 -6.42 -14.02
C GLU A 337 1.58 -4.94 -14.30
N GLU A 338 1.09 -4.43 -15.44
CA GLU A 338 1.25 -3.02 -15.81
C GLU A 338 0.58 -2.09 -14.78
N GLU A 339 -0.59 -2.46 -14.27
CA GLU A 339 -1.27 -1.70 -13.21
C GLU A 339 -0.45 -1.62 -11.93
N GLY A 340 0.17 -2.75 -11.54
CA GLY A 340 1.06 -2.83 -10.41
C GLY A 340 2.29 -1.92 -10.56
N TRP A 341 2.91 -1.91 -11.74
CA TRP A 341 4.04 -1.02 -12.05
C TRP A 341 3.63 0.46 -12.08
N VAL A 342 2.45 0.77 -12.60
CA VAL A 342 1.89 2.14 -12.56
C VAL A 342 1.68 2.61 -11.12
N ALA A 343 1.21 1.74 -10.22
CA ALA A 343 1.13 2.06 -8.79
C ALA A 343 2.50 2.20 -8.13
N PHE A 344 3.47 1.36 -8.51
CA PHE A 344 4.85 1.49 -8.04
C PHE A 344 5.43 2.86 -8.40
N ASN A 345 5.23 3.31 -9.64
CA ASN A 345 5.67 4.62 -10.13
C ASN A 345 5.00 5.76 -9.36
N PHE A 346 3.70 5.65 -9.10
CA PHE A 346 2.96 6.61 -8.27
C PHE A 346 3.59 6.74 -6.87
N ASN A 347 3.82 5.62 -6.18
CA ASN A 347 4.40 5.61 -4.84
C ASN A 347 5.83 6.17 -4.84
N THR A 348 6.63 5.84 -5.86
CA THR A 348 8.00 6.39 -6.00
C THR A 348 7.98 7.90 -6.22
N ALA A 349 7.08 8.40 -7.07
CA ALA A 349 6.91 9.85 -7.30
C ALA A 349 6.45 10.58 -6.03
N ARG A 350 5.55 9.98 -5.23
CA ARG A 350 5.17 10.50 -3.91
C ARG A 350 6.35 10.54 -2.94
N ASP A 351 7.20 9.52 -2.92
CA ASP A 351 8.37 9.51 -2.04
C ASP A 351 9.37 10.62 -2.43
N VAL A 352 9.58 10.83 -3.74
CA VAL A 352 10.38 11.96 -4.26
C VAL A 352 9.75 13.31 -3.87
N PHE A 353 8.44 13.45 -4.00
CA PHE A 353 7.69 14.62 -3.55
C PHE A 353 7.95 14.89 -2.06
N ALA A 354 7.86 13.84 -1.23
CA ALA A 354 7.99 13.97 0.21
C ALA A 354 9.40 14.38 0.62
N MET A 355 10.42 13.85 -0.03
CA MET A 355 11.81 14.27 0.17
C MET A 355 12.05 15.73 -0.18
N ASN A 356 11.37 16.28 -1.20
CA ASN A 356 11.49 17.69 -1.57
C ASN A 356 10.83 18.65 -0.55
N HIS A 357 9.72 18.25 0.05
CA HIS A 357 8.90 19.12 0.90
C HIS A 357 9.10 18.92 2.41
N GLY A 358 9.88 17.91 2.81
CA GLY A 358 10.21 17.64 4.21
C GLY A 358 8.97 17.36 5.07
N ALA A 359 8.89 17.98 6.24
CA ALA A 359 7.79 17.74 7.20
C ALA A 359 6.39 18.10 6.66
N ASN A 360 6.29 19.02 5.69
CA ASN A 360 5.03 19.48 5.13
C ASN A 360 4.58 18.66 3.89
N ALA A 361 5.26 17.56 3.59
CA ALA A 361 5.04 16.73 2.42
C ALA A 361 3.60 16.21 2.29
N GLY A 362 2.97 15.77 3.38
CA GLY A 362 1.63 15.18 3.32
C GLY A 362 0.58 16.14 2.74
N LEU A 363 0.54 17.35 3.29
CA LEU A 363 -0.38 18.42 2.89
C LEU A 363 -0.17 18.82 1.43
N GLY A 364 1.09 19.08 1.07
CA GLY A 364 1.45 19.51 -0.28
C GLY A 364 1.13 18.45 -1.33
N PHE A 365 1.32 17.17 -0.99
CA PHE A 365 1.07 16.06 -1.91
C PHE A 365 -0.40 15.98 -2.32
N LEU A 366 -1.32 16.00 -1.34
CA LEU A 366 -2.74 15.86 -1.66
C LEU A 366 -3.27 17.08 -2.43
N GLN A 367 -2.84 18.29 -2.05
CA GLN A 367 -3.20 19.52 -2.77
C GLN A 367 -2.71 19.48 -4.23
N ASN A 368 -1.45 19.07 -4.44
CA ASN A 368 -0.90 18.92 -5.77
C ASN A 368 -1.65 17.85 -6.58
N LEU A 369 -1.93 16.70 -5.97
CA LEU A 369 -2.69 15.64 -6.64
C LEU A 369 -4.10 16.11 -7.03
N LEU A 370 -4.80 16.82 -6.14
CA LEU A 370 -6.12 17.38 -6.43
C LEU A 370 -6.08 18.38 -7.59
N ALA A 371 -5.02 19.20 -7.68
CA ALA A 371 -4.82 20.10 -8.81
C ALA A 371 -4.65 19.33 -10.13
N VAL A 372 -3.85 18.26 -10.14
CA VAL A 372 -3.67 17.39 -11.33
C VAL A 372 -4.97 16.67 -11.71
N VAL A 373 -5.72 16.18 -10.73
CA VAL A 373 -7.04 15.55 -10.94
C VAL A 373 -8.02 16.55 -11.57
N GLN A 374 -8.06 17.78 -11.07
CA GLN A 374 -8.90 18.85 -11.60
C GLN A 374 -8.49 19.29 -13.01
N GLU A 375 -7.19 19.43 -13.27
CA GLU A 375 -6.64 19.76 -14.59
C GLU A 375 -7.08 18.76 -15.65
N HIS A 376 -7.06 17.47 -15.32
CA HIS A 376 -7.49 16.39 -16.21
C HIS A 376 -9.00 16.11 -16.17
N ARG A 377 -9.79 16.94 -15.47
CA ARG A 377 -11.26 16.84 -15.36
C ARG A 377 -11.78 15.52 -14.77
N PHE A 378 -11.00 14.91 -13.88
CA PHE A 378 -11.43 13.75 -13.11
C PHE A 378 -12.11 14.18 -11.81
N LYS A 379 -13.02 13.35 -11.31
CA LYS A 379 -13.56 13.49 -9.96
C LYS A 379 -12.73 12.70 -8.96
N VAL A 380 -12.66 13.18 -7.72
CA VAL A 380 -11.97 12.49 -6.61
C VAL A 380 -12.50 11.06 -6.42
N ASP A 381 -13.82 10.88 -6.51
CA ASP A 381 -14.49 9.57 -6.45
C ASP A 381 -13.99 8.60 -7.53
N GLU A 382 -13.80 9.08 -8.75
CA GLU A 382 -13.34 8.26 -9.89
C GLU A 382 -11.90 7.80 -9.69
N VAL A 383 -11.04 8.71 -9.20
CA VAL A 383 -9.63 8.44 -8.90
C VAL A 383 -9.51 7.33 -7.85
N LEU A 384 -10.33 7.39 -6.80
CA LEU A 384 -10.33 6.36 -5.77
C LEU A 384 -10.91 5.03 -6.27
N LEU A 385 -12.00 5.07 -7.03
CA LEU A 385 -12.60 3.87 -7.64
C LEU A 385 -11.62 3.15 -8.56
N VAL A 386 -10.78 3.88 -9.31
CA VAL A 386 -9.69 3.27 -10.10
C VAL A 386 -8.77 2.46 -9.20
N SER A 387 -8.35 3.00 -8.04
CA SER A 387 -7.48 2.27 -7.10
C SER A 387 -8.15 1.01 -6.56
N LEU A 388 -9.40 1.10 -6.11
CA LEU A 388 -10.13 -0.04 -5.54
C LEU A 388 -10.40 -1.12 -6.60
N SER A 389 -10.74 -0.71 -7.83
CA SER A 389 -10.96 -1.62 -8.96
C SER A 389 -9.69 -2.38 -9.35
N ARG A 390 -8.53 -1.72 -9.35
CA ARG A 390 -7.23 -2.35 -9.62
C ARG A 390 -6.83 -3.37 -8.56
N ILE A 391 -7.06 -3.06 -7.28
CA ILE A 391 -6.87 -4.02 -6.19
C ILE A 391 -7.76 -5.24 -6.40
N HIS A 392 -9.04 -5.02 -6.73
CA HIS A 392 -9.98 -6.10 -6.95
C HIS A 392 -9.54 -7.05 -8.08
N ARG A 393 -9.14 -6.50 -9.25
CA ARG A 393 -8.60 -7.30 -10.36
C ARG A 393 -7.35 -8.07 -9.98
N ALA A 394 -6.41 -7.43 -9.27
CA ALA A 394 -5.19 -8.10 -8.85
C ALA A 394 -5.47 -9.28 -7.89
N MET A 395 -6.58 -9.25 -7.17
CA MET A 395 -7.03 -10.34 -6.29
C MET A 395 -7.84 -11.44 -6.98
N GLU A 396 -8.20 -11.31 -8.26
CA GLU A 396 -9.03 -12.31 -8.93
C GLU A 396 -8.34 -13.69 -8.97
N PRO A 397 -9.06 -14.79 -8.71
CA PRO A 397 -8.50 -16.13 -8.78
C PRO A 397 -7.87 -16.41 -10.16
N GLY A 398 -6.63 -16.89 -10.17
CA GLY A 398 -5.88 -17.18 -11.41
C GLY A 398 -4.85 -16.12 -11.79
N THR A 399 -4.77 -15.01 -11.05
CA THR A 399 -3.63 -14.10 -11.16
C THR A 399 -2.36 -14.75 -10.61
N GLU A 400 -1.22 -14.42 -11.21
CA GLU A 400 0.08 -14.98 -10.83
C GLU A 400 0.45 -14.65 -9.37
N PRO A 401 1.31 -15.45 -8.70
CA PRO A 401 1.76 -15.16 -7.34
C PRO A 401 2.36 -13.75 -7.14
N GLN A 402 2.91 -13.15 -8.22
CA GLN A 402 3.43 -11.78 -8.21
C GLN A 402 2.34 -10.71 -7.97
N SER A 403 1.06 -11.04 -8.21
CA SER A 403 -0.09 -10.17 -7.96
C SER A 403 -0.15 -9.62 -6.54
N ILE A 404 0.40 -10.34 -5.55
CA ILE A 404 0.45 -9.90 -4.15
C ILE A 404 1.27 -8.60 -4.02
N VAL A 405 2.37 -8.48 -4.76
CA VAL A 405 3.18 -7.26 -4.78
C VAL A 405 2.36 -6.10 -5.35
N PHE A 406 1.58 -6.36 -6.40
CA PHE A 406 0.75 -5.34 -7.04
C PHE A 406 -0.44 -4.92 -6.16
N VAL A 407 -1.10 -5.86 -5.47
CA VAL A 407 -2.10 -5.56 -4.43
C VAL A 407 -1.49 -4.65 -3.36
N HIS A 408 -0.30 -4.98 -2.87
CA HIS A 408 0.41 -4.16 -1.90
C HIS A 408 0.70 -2.75 -2.44
N GLN A 409 1.20 -2.61 -3.67
CA GLN A 409 1.46 -1.31 -4.27
C GLN A 409 0.20 -0.46 -4.40
N HIS A 410 -0.92 -1.04 -4.83
CA HIS A 410 -2.18 -0.30 -4.91
C HIS A 410 -2.74 0.08 -3.53
N LEU A 411 -2.56 -0.76 -2.50
CA LEU A 411 -2.91 -0.39 -1.13
C LEU A 411 -2.06 0.78 -0.64
N LEU A 412 -0.78 0.85 -0.98
CA LEU A 412 0.06 2.01 -0.66
C LEU A 412 -0.42 3.29 -1.37
N VAL A 413 -0.98 3.18 -2.57
CA VAL A 413 -1.66 4.31 -3.24
C VAL A 413 -2.89 4.72 -2.45
N VAL A 414 -3.78 3.79 -2.08
CA VAL A 414 -4.95 4.09 -1.22
C VAL A 414 -4.52 4.76 0.08
N LEU A 415 -3.48 4.24 0.73
CA LEU A 415 -2.91 4.83 1.93
C LEU A 415 -2.45 6.27 1.68
N ALA A 416 -1.77 6.55 0.57
CA ALA A 416 -1.36 7.91 0.22
C ALA A 416 -2.55 8.86 0.01
N LEU A 417 -3.62 8.38 -0.62
CA LEU A 417 -4.82 9.18 -0.89
C LEU A 417 -5.60 9.52 0.37
N ILE A 418 -5.64 8.61 1.34
CA ILE A 418 -6.36 8.81 2.59
C ILE A 418 -5.48 9.39 3.69
N ASP A 419 -4.15 9.26 3.63
CA ASP A 419 -3.24 9.67 4.71
C ASP A 419 -2.62 11.05 4.45
N ASP A 420 -3.47 12.06 4.52
CA ASP A 420 -3.06 13.47 4.57
C ASP A 420 -2.50 13.84 5.95
N ASN A 421 -1.25 13.47 6.22
CA ASN A 421 -0.57 13.86 7.46
C ASN A 421 -0.36 15.38 7.60
N GLY A 422 -0.90 16.20 6.70
CA GLY A 422 -0.91 17.64 6.82
C GLY A 422 -1.72 18.13 8.02
N GLU A 423 -1.33 19.29 8.56
CA GLU A 423 -2.10 20.09 9.52
C GLU A 423 -3.44 20.62 8.97
N PHE A 424 -4.09 19.92 8.03
CA PHE A 424 -5.54 20.05 7.86
C PHE A 424 -6.18 19.53 9.15
N GLY A 425 -6.14 20.37 10.17
CA GLY A 425 -6.51 20.05 11.52
C GLY A 425 -7.93 19.52 11.53
N GLU A 426 -8.10 18.28 12.01
CA GLU A 426 -9.37 17.68 12.41
C GLU A 426 -10.56 17.75 11.42
N SER A 427 -10.36 18.30 10.23
CA SER A 427 -11.40 18.56 9.25
C SER A 427 -11.73 17.23 8.58
N GLU A 428 -12.96 16.77 8.79
CA GLU A 428 -13.52 15.58 8.15
C GLU A 428 -13.70 15.76 6.62
N ASP A 429 -13.29 16.91 6.06
CA ASP A 429 -13.64 17.35 4.71
C ASP A 429 -12.63 16.91 3.63
N SER A 430 -11.70 16.00 3.94
CA SER A 430 -10.84 15.43 2.90
C SER A 430 -11.71 14.70 1.86
N PRO A 431 -11.69 15.11 0.58
CA PRO A 431 -12.60 14.57 -0.42
C PRO A 431 -12.32 13.09 -0.70
N PHE A 432 -11.06 12.65 -0.60
CA PHE A 432 -10.69 11.24 -0.73
C PHE A 432 -11.16 10.39 0.45
N HIS A 433 -11.18 10.96 1.67
CA HIS A 433 -11.69 10.27 2.85
C HIS A 433 -13.20 10.02 2.72
N HIS A 434 -13.96 11.04 2.32
CA HIS A 434 -15.39 10.89 2.05
C HIS A 434 -15.67 9.87 0.94
N ALA A 435 -14.97 9.99 -0.21
CA ALA A 435 -15.07 9.05 -1.32
C ALA A 435 -14.79 7.61 -0.89
N PHE A 436 -13.78 7.39 -0.05
CA PHE A 436 -13.40 6.07 0.45
C PHE A 436 -14.50 5.43 1.27
N PHE A 437 -15.19 6.20 2.10
CA PHE A 437 -16.34 5.69 2.83
C PHE A 437 -17.52 5.37 1.90
N VAL A 438 -17.89 6.31 1.03
CA VAL A 438 -19.05 6.20 0.13
C VAL A 438 -18.94 4.97 -0.79
N HIS A 439 -17.74 4.68 -1.28
CA HIS A 439 -17.48 3.51 -2.13
C HIS A 439 -17.23 2.21 -1.35
N GLY A 440 -17.49 2.17 -0.04
CA GLY A 440 -17.31 0.97 0.76
C GLY A 440 -15.86 0.54 0.93
N GLY A 441 -14.90 1.45 0.72
CA GLY A 441 -13.47 1.19 0.77
C GLY A 441 -13.02 0.61 2.10
N LEU A 442 -13.58 1.07 3.23
CA LEU A 442 -13.26 0.52 4.56
C LEU A 442 -13.63 -0.96 4.66
N LYS A 443 -14.85 -1.32 4.26
CA LYS A 443 -15.31 -2.71 4.27
C LYS A 443 -14.42 -3.57 3.36
N PHE A 444 -14.15 -3.08 2.16
CA PHE A 444 -13.29 -3.75 1.18
C PHE A 444 -11.88 -4.01 1.75
N VAL A 445 -11.22 -3.01 2.34
CA VAL A 445 -9.89 -3.19 2.94
C VAL A 445 -9.90 -4.17 4.11
N LEU A 446 -10.96 -4.21 4.92
CA LEU A 446 -11.10 -5.18 6.01
C LEU A 446 -11.32 -6.61 5.51
N GLU A 447 -12.03 -6.78 4.40
CA GLU A 447 -12.18 -8.08 3.72
C GLU A 447 -10.84 -8.57 3.16
N ILE A 448 -10.07 -7.68 2.51
CA ILE A 448 -8.69 -7.96 2.07
C ILE A 448 -7.84 -8.39 3.26
N MET A 449 -7.81 -7.57 4.30
CA MET A 449 -7.02 -7.85 5.49
C MET A 449 -7.33 -9.23 6.07
N THR A 450 -8.61 -9.59 6.17
CA THR A 450 -9.04 -10.90 6.68
C THR A 450 -8.55 -12.05 5.78
N SER A 451 -8.77 -11.94 4.47
CA SER A 451 -8.34 -12.94 3.49
C SER A 451 -6.82 -13.15 3.49
N PHE A 452 -6.04 -12.07 3.59
CA PHE A 452 -4.57 -12.16 3.57
C PHE A 452 -3.95 -12.53 4.92
N ILE A 453 -4.66 -12.37 6.05
CA ILE A 453 -4.26 -13.01 7.32
C ILE A 453 -4.36 -14.54 7.17
N ASP A 454 -5.41 -15.06 6.53
CA ASP A 454 -5.56 -16.51 6.29
C ASP A 454 -4.45 -17.04 5.36
N ALA A 455 -4.05 -16.26 4.36
CA ALA A 455 -2.98 -16.61 3.42
C ALA A 455 -1.55 -16.28 3.91
N ILE A 456 -1.39 -15.78 5.16
CA ILE A 456 -0.09 -15.45 5.78
C ILE A 456 0.72 -14.44 4.94
N ARG A 457 0.07 -13.42 4.37
CA ARG A 457 0.73 -12.37 3.56
C ARG A 457 0.80 -11.05 4.33
N TRP A 458 1.72 -10.98 5.28
CA TRP A 458 1.75 -9.91 6.27
C TRP A 458 2.09 -8.52 5.74
N THR A 459 2.74 -8.39 4.59
CA THR A 459 2.99 -7.08 3.94
C THR A 459 1.69 -6.40 3.49
N VAL A 460 0.76 -7.17 2.92
CA VAL A 460 -0.58 -6.68 2.55
C VAL A 460 -1.39 -6.33 3.80
N VAL A 461 -1.34 -7.19 4.83
CA VAL A 461 -2.00 -6.96 6.13
C VAL A 461 -1.46 -5.68 6.81
N ASP A 462 -0.16 -5.45 6.75
CA ASP A 462 0.51 -4.24 7.26
C ASP A 462 -0.02 -2.98 6.57
N ALA A 463 -0.13 -2.98 5.24
CA ALA A 463 -0.72 -1.86 4.50
C ALA A 463 -2.21 -1.65 4.85
N CYS A 464 -3.00 -2.73 4.97
CA CYS A 464 -4.41 -2.64 5.36
C CYS A 464 -4.59 -2.04 6.75
N VAL A 465 -3.81 -2.46 7.76
CA VAL A 465 -3.94 -1.91 9.12
C VAL A 465 -3.55 -0.44 9.18
N LYS A 466 -2.54 -0.02 8.39
CA LYS A 466 -2.17 1.40 8.24
C LYS A 466 -3.31 2.20 7.62
N ILE A 467 -3.94 1.68 6.57
CA ILE A 467 -5.10 2.32 5.91
C ILE A 467 -6.25 2.50 6.90
N VAL A 468 -6.62 1.42 7.60
CA VAL A 468 -7.72 1.43 8.58
C VAL A 468 -7.42 2.42 9.70
N ALA A 469 -6.19 2.44 10.22
CA ALA A 469 -5.80 3.38 11.26
C ALA A 469 -5.81 4.83 10.78
N ALA A 470 -5.24 5.13 9.61
CA ALA A 470 -5.23 6.47 9.02
C ALA A 470 -6.66 6.99 8.80
N PHE A 471 -7.53 6.16 8.24
CA PHE A 471 -8.93 6.48 8.00
C PHE A 471 -9.71 6.71 9.30
N LEU A 472 -9.60 5.79 10.26
CA LEU A 472 -10.35 5.86 11.53
C LEU A 472 -9.84 6.96 12.47
N ARG A 473 -8.58 7.40 12.33
CA ARG A 473 -8.05 8.53 13.10
C ARG A 473 -8.72 9.86 12.77
N ARG A 474 -9.19 10.03 11.52
CA ARG A 474 -9.81 11.27 11.06
C ARG A 474 -11.32 11.28 11.09
N THR A 475 -11.97 10.11 11.14
CA THR A 475 -13.43 10.07 11.11
C THR A 475 -14.05 10.14 12.49
N ARG A 476 -15.08 10.98 12.60
CA ARG A 476 -15.92 11.15 13.80
C ARG A 476 -17.29 10.50 13.64
N SER A 477 -17.48 9.82 12.53
CA SER A 477 -18.78 9.28 12.14
C SER A 477 -19.06 7.95 12.84
N HIS A 478 -20.13 7.93 13.61
CA HIS A 478 -20.63 6.71 14.25
C HIS A 478 -21.01 5.63 13.24
N THR A 479 -21.54 6.00 12.07
CA THR A 479 -21.85 5.05 11.00
C THR A 479 -20.62 4.36 10.46
N VAL A 480 -19.49 5.08 10.37
CA VAL A 480 -18.20 4.51 9.97
C VAL A 480 -17.74 3.45 10.97
N PHE A 481 -17.89 3.70 12.27
CA PHE A 481 -17.46 2.76 13.30
C PHE A 481 -18.28 1.49 13.31
N ARG A 482 -19.60 1.62 13.15
CA ARG A 482 -20.49 0.47 12.99
C ARG A 482 -20.09 -0.35 11.77
N ALA A 483 -19.82 0.29 10.63
CA ALA A 483 -19.35 -0.39 9.43
C ALA A 483 -18.02 -1.12 9.65
N ALA A 484 -17.06 -0.50 10.36
CA ALA A 484 -15.78 -1.12 10.70
C ALA A 484 -15.96 -2.39 11.53
N LEU A 485 -16.77 -2.31 12.60
CA LEU A 485 -17.01 -3.44 13.49
C LEU A 485 -17.81 -4.56 12.82
N GLN A 486 -18.83 -4.21 12.04
CA GLN A 486 -19.60 -5.17 11.24
C GLN A 486 -18.73 -5.89 10.20
N SER A 487 -17.66 -5.22 9.75
CA SER A 487 -16.65 -5.78 8.85
C SER A 487 -15.50 -6.47 9.62
N LYS A 488 -15.79 -6.98 10.83
CA LYS A 488 -14.91 -7.84 11.64
C LYS A 488 -13.57 -7.20 12.05
N LEU A 489 -13.52 -5.87 12.20
CA LEU A 489 -12.30 -5.17 12.62
C LEU A 489 -11.66 -5.77 13.88
N ILE A 490 -12.46 -6.06 14.91
CA ILE A 490 -11.95 -6.60 16.19
C ILE A 490 -11.30 -7.97 15.98
N GLU A 491 -11.98 -8.90 15.31
CA GLU A 491 -11.46 -10.23 15.03
C GLU A 491 -10.11 -10.16 14.30
N SER A 492 -10.01 -9.34 13.26
CA SER A 492 -8.77 -9.18 12.50
C SER A 492 -7.66 -8.54 13.34
N LEU A 493 -7.96 -7.55 14.19
CA LEU A 493 -6.97 -6.97 15.10
C LEU A 493 -6.47 -7.97 16.15
N MET A 494 -7.32 -8.86 16.65
CA MET A 494 -6.91 -9.93 17.57
C MET A 494 -5.92 -10.87 16.88
N ARG A 495 -6.20 -11.27 15.63
CA ARG A 495 -5.33 -12.14 14.83
C ARG A 495 -3.98 -11.48 14.50
N ILE A 496 -4.01 -10.21 14.10
CA ILE A 496 -2.79 -9.41 13.86
C ILE A 496 -1.97 -9.28 15.14
N SER A 497 -2.63 -9.05 16.29
CA SER A 497 -1.95 -8.92 17.59
C SER A 497 -1.13 -10.17 17.93
N CYS A 498 -1.71 -11.36 17.72
CA CYS A 498 -1.04 -12.65 17.93
C CYS A 498 0.18 -12.84 17.00
N ASN A 499 0.21 -12.18 15.85
CA ASN A 499 1.28 -12.27 14.85
C ASN A 499 2.02 -10.93 14.67
N SER A 500 2.07 -10.11 15.72
CA SER A 500 2.61 -8.74 15.66
C SER A 500 4.06 -8.62 15.20
N ARG A 501 4.84 -9.71 15.21
CA ARG A 501 6.22 -9.74 14.71
C ARG A 501 6.31 -9.69 13.19
N GLU A 502 5.25 -10.07 12.50
CA GLU A 502 5.21 -10.18 11.04
C GLU A 502 4.84 -8.85 10.35
N ILE A 503 4.39 -7.87 11.12
CA ILE A 503 4.06 -6.52 10.62
C ILE A 503 5.15 -5.52 10.98
N SER A 504 5.23 -4.44 10.20
CA SER A 504 6.24 -3.39 10.38
C SER A 504 6.05 -2.65 11.72
N THR A 505 7.08 -1.92 12.17
CA THR A 505 6.97 -1.08 13.39
C THR A 505 5.82 -0.07 13.30
N GLU A 506 5.64 0.59 12.17
CA GLU A 506 4.52 1.51 11.93
C GLU A 506 3.16 0.79 11.97
N GLY A 507 3.07 -0.42 11.40
CA GLY A 507 1.86 -1.24 11.48
C GLY A 507 1.53 -1.61 12.93
N ARG A 508 2.55 -1.93 13.73
CA ARG A 508 2.39 -2.18 15.17
C ARG A 508 1.88 -0.96 15.92
N GLU A 509 2.40 0.22 15.63
CA GLU A 509 1.91 1.49 16.19
C GLU A 509 0.44 1.75 15.82
N CYS A 510 0.05 1.42 14.58
CA CYS A 510 -1.35 1.48 14.13
C CYS A 510 -2.25 0.52 14.92
N VAL A 511 -1.79 -0.72 15.18
CA VAL A 511 -2.52 -1.67 16.03
C VAL A 511 -2.66 -1.12 17.46
N VAL A 512 -1.59 -0.57 18.03
CA VAL A 512 -1.66 0.05 19.36
C VAL A 512 -2.67 1.18 19.36
N PHE A 513 -2.62 2.11 18.40
CA PHE A 513 -3.61 3.18 18.28
C PHE A 513 -5.04 2.63 18.24
N LEU A 514 -5.30 1.64 17.38
CA LEU A 514 -6.62 1.05 17.22
C LEU A 514 -7.12 0.38 18.52
N VAL A 515 -6.30 -0.46 19.16
CA VAL A 515 -6.71 -1.24 20.35
C VAL A 515 -6.77 -0.39 21.63
N SER A 516 -5.86 0.57 21.77
CA SER A 516 -5.68 1.29 23.04
C SER A 516 -6.29 2.69 23.07
N THR A 517 -6.65 3.24 21.90
CA THR A 517 -7.19 4.60 21.78
C THR A 517 -8.57 4.55 21.14
N PHE A 518 -8.64 4.05 19.91
CA PHE A 518 -9.86 4.08 19.11
C PHE A 518 -10.96 3.16 19.67
N LEU A 519 -10.67 1.86 19.84
CA LEU A 519 -11.67 0.89 20.32
C LEU A 519 -12.25 1.26 21.70
N PRO A 520 -11.45 1.67 22.71
CA PRO A 520 -11.97 2.12 24.00
C PRO A 520 -12.96 3.28 23.89
N GLU A 521 -12.68 4.24 23.02
CA GLU A 521 -13.48 5.45 22.84
C GLU A 521 -14.83 5.11 22.20
N ILE A 522 -14.83 4.28 21.14
CA ILE A 522 -16.07 3.94 20.45
C ILE A 522 -16.95 2.99 21.28
N MET A 523 -16.37 2.18 22.17
CA MET A 523 -17.12 1.28 23.07
C MET A 523 -17.96 2.00 24.12
N LEU A 524 -17.82 3.33 24.24
CA LEU A 524 -18.74 4.17 24.99
C LEU A 524 -20.14 4.16 24.37
N SER A 525 -20.28 3.90 23.07
CA SER A 525 -21.59 3.75 22.44
C SER A 525 -22.14 2.33 22.69
N GLN A 526 -23.38 2.23 23.18
CA GLN A 526 -24.05 0.95 23.42
C GLN A 526 -24.27 0.19 22.10
N SER A 527 -24.66 0.90 21.04
CA SER A 527 -24.90 0.31 19.72
C SER A 527 -23.60 -0.27 19.12
N VAL A 528 -22.47 0.39 19.32
CA VAL A 528 -21.13 -0.11 18.97
C VAL A 528 -20.73 -1.28 19.85
N LEU A 529 -20.98 -1.19 21.16
CA LEU A 529 -20.71 -2.28 22.10
C LEU A 529 -21.49 -3.56 21.76
N ALA A 530 -22.73 -3.44 21.28
CA ALA A 530 -23.53 -4.57 20.82
C ALA A 530 -22.91 -5.29 19.61
N LEU A 531 -22.14 -4.58 18.78
CA LEU A 531 -21.41 -5.15 17.65
C LEU A 531 -20.07 -5.78 18.07
N SER A 532 -19.60 -5.57 19.30
CA SER A 532 -18.37 -6.17 19.84
C SER A 532 -18.55 -7.64 20.29
N GLY A 533 -19.48 -8.37 19.69
CA GLY A 533 -19.77 -9.77 20.02
C GLY A 533 -18.54 -10.68 19.91
N ASP A 534 -17.65 -10.39 18.97
CA ASP A 534 -16.38 -11.10 18.76
C ASP A 534 -15.42 -11.03 19.97
N MET A 535 -15.66 -10.14 20.94
CA MET A 535 -14.91 -10.08 22.19
C MET A 535 -15.48 -10.98 23.29
N VAL A 536 -16.59 -11.68 23.04
CA VAL A 536 -17.22 -12.65 23.96
C VAL A 536 -16.74 -14.07 23.69
N LYS A 537 -15.75 -14.25 22.80
CA LYS A 537 -15.24 -15.59 22.48
C LYS A 537 -14.67 -16.28 23.73
N PRO A 538 -14.71 -17.63 23.78
CA PRO A 538 -14.23 -18.41 24.92
C PRO A 538 -12.78 -18.08 25.30
N ASP A 539 -12.42 -18.28 26.57
CA ASP A 539 -11.08 -17.98 27.11
C ASP A 539 -9.93 -18.61 26.29
N ALA A 540 -10.18 -19.72 25.60
CA ALA A 540 -9.22 -20.39 24.71
C ALA A 540 -8.78 -19.51 23.53
N GLU A 541 -9.68 -18.74 22.92
CA GLU A 541 -9.33 -17.83 21.81
C GLU A 541 -8.66 -16.55 22.33
N LEU A 542 -9.04 -16.09 23.53
CA LEU A 542 -8.38 -15.01 24.24
C LEU A 542 -6.97 -15.39 24.72
N TRP A 543 -6.62 -16.68 24.74
CA TRP A 543 -5.31 -17.15 25.18
C TRP A 543 -4.18 -16.66 24.28
N GLY A 544 -4.41 -16.53 22.97
CA GLY A 544 -3.44 -15.96 22.04
C GLY A 544 -3.08 -14.51 22.39
N ILE A 545 -4.07 -13.72 22.76
CA ILE A 545 -3.90 -12.31 23.18
C ILE A 545 -3.11 -12.22 24.49
N ASN A 546 -3.35 -13.14 25.43
CA ASN A 546 -2.60 -13.18 26.69
C ASN A 546 -1.11 -13.44 26.52
N LYS A 547 -0.67 -13.89 25.33
CA LYS A 547 0.73 -14.10 24.97
C LYS A 547 1.27 -13.04 24.00
N CYS A 548 0.42 -12.20 23.44
CA CYS A 548 0.84 -11.19 22.46
C CYS A 548 1.53 -9.99 23.12
N VAL A 549 2.25 -9.21 22.32
CA VAL A 549 2.95 -7.98 22.76
C VAL A 549 1.95 -6.94 23.31
N TYR A 550 0.70 -6.96 22.84
CA TYR A 550 -0.35 -6.00 23.20
C TYR A 550 -1.29 -6.48 24.32
N LYS A 551 -0.84 -7.43 25.14
CA LYS A 551 -1.66 -8.02 26.21
C LYS A 551 -2.30 -6.97 27.12
N GLU A 552 -1.55 -5.94 27.48
CA GLU A 552 -2.02 -4.93 28.45
C GLU A 552 -3.10 -4.04 27.83
N GLU A 553 -2.93 -3.66 26.57
CA GLU A 553 -3.89 -2.88 25.78
C GLU A 553 -5.21 -3.65 25.63
N TRP A 554 -5.15 -4.93 25.27
CA TRP A 554 -6.34 -5.78 25.18
C TRP A 554 -6.99 -6.00 26.55
N ASN A 555 -6.22 -6.26 27.61
CA ASN A 555 -6.76 -6.40 28.96
C ASN A 555 -7.42 -5.11 29.46
N HIS A 556 -6.91 -3.95 29.06
CA HIS A 556 -7.56 -2.67 29.31
C HIS A 556 -8.89 -2.56 28.57
N LEU A 557 -8.89 -2.83 27.26
CA LEU A 557 -10.09 -2.80 26.43
C LEU A 557 -11.18 -3.76 26.95
N MET A 558 -10.81 -4.98 27.33
CA MET A 558 -11.74 -5.98 27.90
C MET A 558 -12.33 -5.56 29.25
N ARG A 559 -11.59 -4.79 30.05
CA ARG A 559 -12.11 -4.20 31.30
C ARG A 559 -13.12 -3.09 31.00
N ILE A 560 -12.82 -2.21 30.06
CA ILE A 560 -13.73 -1.14 29.60
C ILE A 560 -15.02 -1.77 29.06
N ARG A 561 -14.89 -2.73 28.14
CA ARG A 561 -16.03 -3.44 27.56
C ARG A 561 -16.93 -4.04 28.63
N ARG A 562 -16.36 -4.81 29.59
CA ARG A 562 -17.14 -5.40 30.69
C ARG A 562 -17.85 -4.34 31.53
N HIS A 563 -17.15 -3.27 31.89
CA HIS A 563 -17.71 -2.17 32.68
C HIS A 563 -18.94 -1.56 32.00
N PHE A 564 -18.82 -1.17 30.72
CA PHE A 564 -19.93 -0.56 29.98
C PHE A 564 -21.04 -1.57 29.65
N PHE A 565 -20.70 -2.83 29.36
CA PHE A 565 -21.68 -3.87 29.09
C PHE A 565 -22.60 -4.09 30.30
N TYR A 566 -22.03 -4.27 31.49
CA TYR A 566 -22.83 -4.40 32.71
C TYR A 566 -23.58 -3.10 33.05
N ALA A 567 -22.97 -1.93 32.81
CA ALA A 567 -23.66 -0.66 33.03
C ALA A 567 -24.90 -0.51 32.15
N TYR A 568 -24.83 -0.90 30.89
CA TYR A 568 -25.93 -0.83 29.93
C TYR A 568 -27.00 -1.89 30.17
N LEU A 569 -26.62 -3.14 30.41
CA LEU A 569 -27.57 -4.16 30.82
C LEU A 569 -28.36 -3.71 32.06
N ASN A 570 -27.68 -3.20 33.09
CA ASN A 570 -28.34 -2.71 34.30
C ASN A 570 -29.16 -1.43 34.08
N ALA A 571 -28.95 -0.69 32.98
CA ALA A 571 -29.76 0.49 32.64
C ALA A 571 -31.12 0.08 32.05
N ASP A 572 -31.16 -1.01 31.28
CA ASP A 572 -32.39 -1.47 30.61
C ASP A 572 -33.37 -2.18 31.56
N PHE A 573 -32.87 -2.92 32.56
CA PHE A 573 -33.75 -3.77 33.37
C PHE A 573 -34.48 -3.05 34.53
N GLY A 574 -33.95 -1.93 35.04
CA GLY A 574 -34.41 -1.37 36.33
C GLY A 574 -35.36 -0.17 36.28
N GLU A 575 -35.17 0.77 35.35
CA GLU A 575 -35.75 2.12 35.48
C GLU A 575 -36.63 2.60 34.32
N GLN A 576 -36.54 1.98 33.13
CA GLN A 576 -37.33 2.38 31.96
C GLN A 576 -38.85 2.19 32.12
N ARG A 577 -39.35 1.75 33.28
CA ARG A 577 -40.74 1.34 33.49
C ARG A 577 -41.67 2.42 34.07
N ARG A 578 -41.19 3.65 34.24
CA ARG A 578 -42.04 4.77 34.70
C ARG A 578 -42.36 5.73 33.57
N CYS A 579 -43.61 6.18 33.53
CA CYS A 579 -44.01 7.21 32.60
C CYS A 579 -43.25 8.51 32.89
N GLY A 580 -42.67 9.13 31.87
CA GLY A 580 -41.99 10.42 31.94
C GLY A 580 -42.91 11.62 32.10
N ASN A 581 -44.20 11.39 32.42
CA ASN A 581 -45.13 12.43 32.85
C ASN A 581 -45.11 12.41 34.39
N PRO A 582 -44.59 13.45 35.06
CA PRO A 582 -44.48 13.48 36.53
C PRO A 582 -45.82 13.30 37.24
N ALA A 583 -46.94 13.68 36.62
CA ALA A 583 -48.28 13.49 37.18
C ALA A 583 -48.80 12.05 37.03
N CYS A 584 -48.13 11.21 36.26
CA CYS A 584 -48.56 9.85 35.97
C CYS A 584 -48.04 8.87 37.03
N ILE A 585 -48.97 8.34 37.82
CA ILE A 585 -48.68 7.37 38.90
C ILE A 585 -48.74 5.90 38.43
N SER A 586 -48.95 5.64 37.13
CA SER A 586 -49.12 4.26 36.66
C SER A 586 -47.80 3.49 36.76
N GLU A 587 -47.81 2.42 37.56
CA GLU A 587 -46.73 1.42 37.57
C GLU A 587 -46.93 0.47 36.38
N HIS A 588 -45.94 0.40 35.48
CA HIS A 588 -46.04 -0.48 34.31
C HIS A 588 -45.53 -1.88 34.65
N SER A 589 -46.40 -2.88 34.44
CA SER A 589 -46.02 -4.30 34.45
C SER A 589 -45.01 -4.60 33.34
N LEU A 590 -44.32 -5.75 33.44
CA LEU A 590 -43.24 -6.07 32.51
C LEU A 590 -43.67 -6.15 31.04
N GLU A 591 -44.97 -6.35 30.81
CA GLU A 591 -45.59 -6.76 29.56
C GLU A 591 -46.03 -5.59 28.68
N ARG A 592 -46.20 -4.38 29.22
CA ARG A 592 -46.63 -3.22 28.41
C ARG A 592 -45.43 -2.42 27.89
N PRO A 593 -45.27 -2.30 26.56
CA PRO A 593 -44.20 -1.49 25.99
C PRO A 593 -44.46 -0.01 26.28
N ILE A 594 -43.41 0.69 26.71
CA ILE A 594 -43.45 2.13 26.95
C ILE A 594 -43.10 2.85 25.64
N GLN A 595 -43.89 3.86 25.30
CA GLN A 595 -43.69 4.65 24.08
C GLN A 595 -42.60 5.69 24.32
N LEU A 596 -41.42 5.49 23.75
CA LEU A 596 -40.38 6.51 23.76
C LEU A 596 -40.82 7.73 22.95
N CYS A 597 -40.44 8.93 23.40
CA CYS A 597 -40.60 10.13 22.60
C CYS A 597 -39.90 9.94 21.25
N SER A 598 -40.60 10.09 20.13
CA SER A 598 -40.04 9.89 18.79
C SER A 598 -38.94 10.88 18.41
N ALA A 599 -38.85 12.00 19.14
CA ALA A 599 -37.91 13.07 18.85
C ALA A 599 -36.58 12.90 19.59
N CYS A 600 -36.60 12.69 20.90
CA CYS A 600 -35.37 12.51 21.70
C CYS A 600 -35.10 11.06 22.09
N CYS A 601 -36.07 10.15 22.05
CA CYS A 601 -35.98 8.76 22.51
C CYS A 601 -35.57 8.55 23.98
N PHE A 602 -35.44 9.61 24.79
CA PHE A 602 -34.99 9.51 26.19
C PHE A 602 -36.10 9.26 27.20
N LYS A 603 -37.24 9.95 27.06
CA LYS A 603 -38.37 9.84 27.99
C LYS A 603 -39.40 8.88 27.40
N GLY A 604 -39.73 7.86 28.16
CA GLY A 604 -40.78 6.90 27.83
C GLY A 604 -42.12 7.29 28.44
N TYR A 605 -43.21 7.10 27.71
CA TYR A 605 -44.56 7.44 28.14
C TYR A 605 -45.48 6.23 28.04
N CYS A 606 -46.40 6.14 29.00
CA CYS A 606 -47.42 5.09 28.99
C CYS A 606 -48.46 5.27 27.88
N SER A 607 -48.59 6.51 27.39
CA SER A 607 -49.59 6.93 26.42
C SER A 607 -49.19 8.25 25.79
N THR A 608 -49.70 8.51 24.59
CA THR A 608 -49.54 9.79 23.88
C THR A 608 -50.14 10.96 24.65
N SER A 609 -51.18 10.75 25.47
CA SER A 609 -51.76 11.81 26.31
C SER A 609 -50.78 12.25 27.40
N CYS A 610 -50.12 11.31 28.08
CA CYS A 610 -49.07 11.63 29.05
C CYS A 610 -47.88 12.33 28.41
N GLN A 611 -47.49 11.93 27.20
CA GLN A 611 -46.46 12.65 26.45
C GLN A 611 -46.87 14.09 26.14
N LYS A 612 -48.09 14.32 25.64
CA LYS A 612 -48.61 15.66 25.33
C LYS A 612 -48.70 16.54 26.57
N GLU A 613 -49.08 15.96 27.71
CA GLU A 613 -49.14 16.69 28.97
C GLU A 613 -47.73 17.07 29.46
N ALA A 614 -46.80 16.12 29.49
CA ALA A 614 -45.40 16.40 29.80
C ALA A 614 -44.77 17.44 28.87
N TRP A 615 -45.10 17.38 27.58
CA TRP A 615 -44.66 18.34 26.58
C TRP A 615 -45.12 19.77 26.88
N ARG A 616 -46.38 19.94 27.34
CA ARG A 616 -46.99 21.26 27.56
C ARG A 616 -46.72 21.82 28.96
N LYS A 617 -46.77 20.97 29.99
CA LYS A 617 -46.78 21.39 31.40
C LYS A 617 -45.48 21.11 32.15
N TYR A 618 -44.76 20.07 31.77
CA TYR A 618 -43.62 19.55 32.56
C TYR A 618 -42.29 19.67 31.81
N GLY A 619 -42.12 20.74 31.02
CA GLY A 619 -40.83 21.10 30.42
C GLY A 619 -40.28 20.18 29.33
N HIS A 620 -40.93 19.06 28.99
CA HIS A 620 -40.36 18.08 28.07
C HIS A 620 -40.03 18.65 26.69
N LYS A 621 -40.77 19.67 26.21
CA LYS A 621 -40.45 20.38 24.95
C LYS A 621 -39.02 20.96 24.95
N ARG A 622 -38.62 21.62 26.04
CA ARG A 622 -37.29 22.25 26.16
C ARG A 622 -36.22 21.18 26.28
N TYR A 623 -36.44 20.22 27.18
CA TYR A 623 -35.56 19.07 27.37
C TYR A 623 -35.32 18.29 26.07
N CYS A 624 -36.38 18.01 25.31
CA CYS A 624 -36.29 17.30 24.03
C CYS A 624 -35.40 18.04 23.03
N ALA A 625 -35.56 19.37 22.90
CA ALA A 625 -34.76 20.17 21.98
C ALA A 625 -33.27 20.17 22.36
N VAL A 626 -32.95 20.22 23.66
CA VAL A 626 -31.56 20.14 24.14
C VAL A 626 -30.93 18.79 23.82
N ILE A 627 -31.63 17.68 24.10
CA ILE A 627 -31.13 16.35 23.78
C ILE A 627 -30.92 16.18 22.28
N GLN A 628 -31.85 16.68 21.45
CA GLN A 628 -31.69 16.65 20.00
C GLN A 628 -30.46 17.43 19.54
N ARG A 629 -30.19 18.58 20.15
CA ARG A 629 -28.97 19.35 19.87
C ARG A 629 -27.71 18.58 20.29
N ILE A 630 -27.73 17.94 21.46
CA ILE A 630 -26.62 17.08 21.90
C ILE A 630 -26.41 15.93 20.93
N MET A 631 -27.46 15.25 20.49
CA MET A 631 -27.36 14.18 19.49
C MET A 631 -26.77 14.68 18.17
N LEU A 632 -27.20 15.87 17.71
CA LEU A 632 -26.69 16.51 16.50
C LEU A 632 -25.22 16.89 16.64
N ASN A 633 -24.85 17.52 17.75
CA ASN A 633 -23.47 17.94 18.04
C ASN A 633 -22.52 16.75 18.22
N LEU A 634 -22.99 15.69 18.88
CA LEU A 634 -22.23 14.47 19.09
C LEU A 634 -22.27 13.53 17.89
N GLN A 635 -23.17 13.72 16.92
CA GLN A 635 -23.40 12.76 15.83
C GLN A 635 -23.55 11.31 16.35
N MET A 636 -24.37 11.14 17.40
CA MET A 636 -24.63 9.84 18.03
C MET A 636 -26.10 9.47 17.95
N ASP A 637 -26.36 8.16 17.89
CA ASP A 637 -27.72 7.63 18.01
C ASP A 637 -28.32 7.99 19.37
N ALA A 638 -29.64 8.26 19.38
CA ALA A 638 -30.36 8.66 20.60
C ALA A 638 -30.17 7.68 21.76
N SER A 639 -30.14 6.38 21.44
CA SER A 639 -29.91 5.31 22.42
C SER A 639 -28.54 5.48 23.10
N ASP A 640 -27.50 5.76 22.33
CA ASP A 640 -26.15 5.85 22.88
C ASP A 640 -25.97 7.06 23.79
N VAL A 641 -26.52 8.21 23.39
CA VAL A 641 -26.54 9.40 24.25
C VAL A 641 -27.35 9.10 25.51
N TYR A 642 -28.51 8.42 25.40
CA TYR A 642 -29.32 8.03 26.55
C TYR A 642 -28.53 7.18 27.54
N HIS A 643 -27.90 6.11 27.04
CA HIS A 643 -27.15 5.19 27.86
C HIS A 643 -25.91 5.82 28.50
N LEU A 644 -25.22 6.72 27.79
CA LEU A 644 -24.09 7.49 28.33
C LEU A 644 -24.52 8.40 29.48
N PHE A 645 -25.62 9.16 29.30
CA PHE A 645 -26.17 10.03 30.34
C PHE A 645 -26.62 9.24 31.56
N ARG A 646 -27.30 8.10 31.34
CA ARG A 646 -27.69 7.20 32.43
C ARG A 646 -26.50 6.64 33.18
N HIS A 647 -25.44 6.26 32.47
CA HIS A 647 -24.22 5.80 33.11
C HIS A 647 -23.59 6.88 33.99
N ALA A 648 -23.46 8.09 33.45
CA ALA A 648 -22.97 9.25 34.17
C ALA A 648 -23.76 9.52 35.45
N GLN A 649 -25.09 9.54 35.35
CA GLN A 649 -25.99 9.72 36.49
C GLN A 649 -25.78 8.68 37.59
N LYS A 650 -25.70 7.39 37.22
CA LYS A 650 -25.45 6.30 38.19
C LYS A 650 -24.11 6.46 38.90
N LEU A 651 -23.10 6.98 38.20
CA LEU A 651 -21.80 7.24 38.80
C LEU A 651 -21.83 8.40 39.80
N VAL A 652 -22.55 9.49 39.48
CA VAL A 652 -22.78 10.58 40.43
C VAL A 652 -23.54 10.07 41.66
N GLN A 653 -24.62 9.32 41.45
CA GLN A 653 -25.41 8.76 42.55
C GLN A 653 -24.54 7.85 43.44
N SER A 654 -23.77 6.93 42.84
CA SER A 654 -22.86 6.08 43.61
C SER A 654 -21.82 6.90 44.39
N HIS A 655 -21.36 8.03 43.83
CA HIS A 655 -20.43 8.93 44.52
C HIS A 655 -21.10 9.62 45.72
N ILE A 656 -22.31 10.17 45.53
CA ILE A 656 -23.13 10.79 46.58
C ILE A 656 -23.35 9.80 47.73
N ASP A 657 -23.77 8.57 47.41
CA ASP A 657 -24.06 7.52 48.38
C ASP A 657 -22.80 7.15 49.19
N LYS A 658 -21.67 6.95 48.50
CA LYS A 658 -20.38 6.61 49.13
C LYS A 658 -19.86 7.72 50.03
N LYS A 659 -20.01 8.98 49.61
CA LYS A 659 -19.56 10.16 50.35
C LYS A 659 -20.54 10.62 51.43
N ARG A 660 -21.75 10.02 51.47
CA ARG A 660 -22.85 10.40 52.37
C ARG A 660 -23.14 11.91 52.28
N ILE A 661 -23.14 12.46 51.07
CA ILE A 661 -23.45 13.88 50.85
C ILE A 661 -24.91 14.09 51.27
N GLY A 662 -25.12 14.82 52.37
CA GLY A 662 -26.45 15.01 52.95
C GLY A 662 -27.34 15.94 52.11
N SER A 663 -28.67 15.82 52.27
CA SER A 663 -29.72 16.51 51.51
C SER A 663 -29.67 18.04 51.51
N ARG A 664 -28.82 18.66 52.33
CA ARG A 664 -28.81 20.11 52.56
C ARG A 664 -27.63 20.85 51.93
N ASN A 665 -26.63 20.14 51.42
CA ASN A 665 -25.50 20.78 50.75
C ASN A 665 -25.81 20.86 49.26
N LYS A 666 -25.58 22.00 48.60
CA LYS A 666 -25.56 22.08 47.13
C LYS A 666 -24.19 21.62 46.66
N ALA A 667 -24.15 20.67 45.73
CA ALA A 667 -22.89 20.19 45.16
C ALA A 667 -23.01 20.16 43.64
N SER A 668 -22.01 20.74 42.97
CA SER A 668 -21.78 20.59 41.54
C SER A 668 -20.81 19.43 41.37
N PHE A 669 -21.05 18.57 40.38
CA PHE A 669 -20.16 17.48 40.04
C PHE A 669 -19.57 17.69 38.65
N ARG A 670 -18.25 17.61 38.55
CA ARG A 670 -17.62 17.41 37.24
C ARG A 670 -17.33 15.92 37.11
N ILE A 671 -17.92 15.29 36.10
CA ILE A 671 -17.51 13.95 35.69
C ILE A 671 -16.61 14.10 34.48
N SER A 672 -15.31 14.02 34.72
CA SER A 672 -14.34 13.97 33.63
C SER A 672 -14.07 12.51 33.27
N TYR A 673 -14.50 12.13 32.08
CA TYR A 673 -14.02 10.98 31.33
C TYR A 673 -12.83 11.40 30.47
N ALA A 674 -11.68 11.58 31.09
CA ALA A 674 -10.47 11.77 30.31
C ALA A 674 -9.85 10.40 30.00
N LEU A 675 -9.83 10.02 28.72
CA LEU A 675 -8.83 9.09 28.22
C LEU A 675 -7.52 9.88 28.13
N GLN A 676 -6.86 10.09 29.28
CA GLN A 676 -5.56 10.77 29.29
C GLN A 676 -4.52 9.85 28.65
N PHE A 677 -4.21 10.14 27.40
CA PHE A 677 -2.96 9.73 26.79
C PHE A 677 -1.86 10.60 27.39
N LYS A 678 -1.09 10.09 28.35
CA LYS A 678 0.22 10.68 28.62
C LYS A 678 1.12 10.26 27.46
N PRO A 679 1.50 11.15 26.53
CA PRO A 679 2.55 10.82 25.59
C PRO A 679 3.79 10.42 26.41
N PRO A 680 4.55 9.40 25.99
CA PRO A 680 5.82 9.10 26.63
C PRO A 680 6.63 10.40 26.61
N SER A 681 7.05 10.87 27.79
CA SER A 681 7.97 11.99 27.90
C SER A 681 9.16 11.69 26.98
N THR A 682 9.49 12.61 26.08
CA THR A 682 10.54 12.51 25.04
C THR A 682 11.98 12.38 25.61
N GLY A 683 12.12 11.98 26.87
CA GLY A 683 13.38 11.58 27.47
C GLY A 683 13.81 10.21 26.99
N THR A 684 14.80 10.20 26.11
CA THR A 684 15.53 9.04 25.61
C THR A 684 15.83 8.00 26.71
N ASN A 685 15.57 6.74 26.37
CA ASN A 685 16.04 5.52 27.03
C ASN A 685 15.36 5.11 28.35
N ALA A 686 14.06 4.81 28.27
CA ALA A 686 13.51 3.65 28.97
C ALA A 686 12.18 3.24 28.33
N VAL A 687 12.00 1.94 28.10
CA VAL A 687 10.69 1.31 27.89
C VAL A 687 9.92 1.41 29.22
N THR A 688 9.47 2.61 29.57
CA THR A 688 8.59 2.83 30.73
C THR A 688 7.17 2.80 30.21
N ARG A 689 6.51 1.67 30.45
CA ARG A 689 5.08 1.44 30.27
C ARG A 689 4.29 2.72 30.55
N SER A 690 3.76 3.33 29.49
CA SER A 690 2.72 4.35 29.58
C SER A 690 1.54 3.72 30.32
N ARG A 691 1.39 4.02 31.61
CA ARG A 691 0.15 3.73 32.34
C ARG A 691 -0.95 4.62 31.77
N ARG A 692 -1.63 4.11 30.75
CA ARG A 692 -2.92 4.62 30.28
C ARG A 692 -3.96 4.09 31.26
N SER A 693 -4.63 5.01 31.92
CA SER A 693 -5.75 4.69 32.79
C SER A 693 -6.88 5.62 32.39
N MET A 694 -7.99 5.02 31.98
CA MET A 694 -9.27 5.69 32.00
C MET A 694 -9.53 6.09 33.46
N PHE A 695 -9.38 7.38 33.74
CA PHE A 695 -9.80 7.92 35.02
C PHE A 695 -11.18 8.50 34.82
N LEU A 696 -12.16 7.86 35.44
CA LEU A 696 -13.40 8.51 35.75
C LEU A 696 -13.15 9.34 37.02
N VAL A 697 -12.99 10.64 36.87
CA VAL A 697 -12.89 11.53 38.01
C VAL A 697 -14.26 12.18 38.21
N VAL A 698 -14.89 11.84 39.33
CA VAL A 698 -16.05 12.57 39.84
C VAL A 698 -15.51 13.55 40.87
N GLU A 699 -15.42 14.83 40.49
CA GLU A 699 -14.98 15.92 41.37
C GLU A 699 -16.21 16.63 41.93
N GLU A 700 -16.26 16.81 43.24
CA GLU A 700 -17.29 17.58 43.93
C GLU A 700 -16.81 19.03 44.08
N PHE A 701 -17.61 19.99 43.58
CA PHE A 701 -17.42 21.42 43.76
C PHE A 701 -18.56 21.98 44.60
N GLN A 702 -18.24 22.60 45.73
CA GLN A 702 -19.23 23.33 46.51
C GLN A 702 -19.49 24.70 45.88
N ARG A 703 -20.66 24.89 45.26
CA ARG A 703 -21.11 26.21 44.74
C ARG A 703 -22.02 26.90 45.75
N LYS A 704 -21.87 28.22 45.89
CA LYS A 704 -22.80 29.04 46.68
C LYS A 704 -24.14 29.15 45.95
N ALA A 705 -25.15 28.57 46.59
CA ALA A 705 -26.55 28.53 46.20
C ALA A 705 -27.22 29.83 45.77
N ALA A 706 -26.74 30.97 46.25
CA ALA A 706 -27.45 32.24 46.24
C ALA A 706 -27.13 33.10 45.00
N GLU A 707 -26.14 32.70 44.19
CA GLU A 707 -25.60 33.52 43.11
C GLU A 707 -26.03 33.07 41.70
N ASP A 708 -26.72 31.91 41.57
CA ASP A 708 -27.05 31.29 40.28
C ASP A 708 -28.59 31.13 40.16
N GLU A 709 -29.25 32.16 39.59
CA GLU A 709 -30.72 32.23 39.40
C GLU A 709 -31.28 31.04 38.58
N GLU A 710 -30.49 30.52 37.63
CA GLU A 710 -30.82 29.35 36.80
C GLU A 710 -31.08 28.10 37.65
N LEU A 711 -30.17 27.80 38.59
CA LEU A 711 -30.25 26.67 39.52
C LEU A 711 -31.44 26.77 40.49
N LEU A 712 -31.90 27.98 40.79
CA LEU A 712 -33.09 28.22 41.61
C LEU A 712 -34.37 27.93 40.81
N SER A 713 -34.42 28.32 39.54
CA SER A 713 -35.57 28.05 38.64
C SER A 713 -35.76 26.55 38.37
N ALA A 714 -34.66 25.81 38.22
CA ALA A 714 -34.70 24.36 38.08
C ALA A 714 -35.28 23.68 39.33
N GLN A 715 -35.03 24.23 40.52
CA GLN A 715 -35.48 23.69 41.80
C GLN A 715 -37.02 23.67 41.93
N ASP A 716 -37.71 24.65 41.34
CA ASP A 716 -39.17 24.70 41.28
C ASP A 716 -39.77 23.58 40.41
N CYS A 717 -38.99 23.04 39.46
CA CYS A 717 -39.40 21.90 38.63
C CYS A 717 -39.37 20.56 39.38
N PHE A 718 -38.58 20.43 40.47
CA PHE A 718 -38.36 19.14 41.17
C PHE A 718 -39.32 18.87 42.34
N GLY A 719 -40.05 19.88 42.82
CA GLY A 719 -41.29 19.72 43.60
C GLY A 719 -41.21 19.08 45.00
N GLY A 720 -40.02 18.82 45.58
CA GLY A 720 -39.89 18.19 46.90
C GLY A 720 -38.78 18.76 47.78
N ALA A 721 -39.06 18.98 49.08
CA ALA A 721 -38.13 19.52 50.07
C ALA A 721 -36.90 18.62 50.42
N ASN A 722 -36.81 17.44 49.81
CA ASN A 722 -35.73 16.45 50.01
C ASN A 722 -34.97 16.13 48.71
N ASP A 723 -35.19 16.90 47.65
CA ASP A 723 -34.62 16.67 46.33
C ASP A 723 -33.34 17.52 46.18
N PHE A 724 -32.25 16.87 45.79
CA PHE A 724 -30.94 17.48 45.59
C PHE A 724 -30.73 17.72 44.09
N CYS A 725 -30.24 18.90 43.69
CA CYS A 725 -29.93 19.22 42.30
C CYS A 725 -28.41 19.34 42.13
N ALA A 726 -27.86 18.72 41.10
CA ALA A 726 -26.44 18.73 40.80
C ALA A 726 -26.20 19.10 39.34
N GLU A 727 -25.34 20.07 39.12
CA GLU A 727 -24.74 20.34 37.80
C GLU A 727 -23.70 19.27 37.53
N VAL A 728 -23.89 18.49 36.47
CA VAL A 728 -23.01 17.43 36.01
C VAL A 728 -22.35 17.89 34.73
N GLN A 729 -21.06 18.19 34.79
CA GLN A 729 -20.27 18.41 33.57
C GLN A 729 -19.64 17.09 33.14
N LEU A 730 -20.15 16.49 32.07
CA LEU A 730 -19.48 15.40 31.37
C LEU A 730 -18.40 15.95 30.47
N VAL A 731 -17.14 15.80 30.87
CA VAL A 731 -16.01 16.07 30.00
C VAL A 731 -15.56 14.73 29.42
N PHE A 732 -15.62 14.54 28.11
CA PHE A 732 -15.04 13.35 27.50
C PHE A 732 -14.22 13.71 26.27
N THR A 733 -13.09 13.01 26.10
CA THR A 733 -12.30 13.13 24.88
C THR A 733 -12.88 12.18 23.85
N ARG A 734 -13.34 12.74 22.73
CA ARG A 734 -13.73 11.98 21.55
C ARG A 734 -12.99 12.57 20.36
N TYR A 735 -12.32 11.75 19.56
CA TYR A 735 -11.56 12.18 18.38
C TYR A 735 -10.48 13.20 18.68
N PHE A 736 -9.79 13.01 19.81
CA PHE A 736 -8.79 13.94 20.35
C PHE A 736 -9.33 15.33 20.74
N VAL A 737 -10.64 15.57 20.57
CA VAL A 737 -11.32 16.77 21.02
C VAL A 737 -11.97 16.52 22.35
N GLN A 738 -11.79 17.47 23.27
CA GLN A 738 -12.48 17.45 24.54
C GLN A 738 -13.88 18.02 24.35
N HIS A 739 -14.89 17.14 24.40
CA HIS A 739 -16.27 17.57 24.50
C HIS A 739 -16.63 17.79 25.97
N SER A 740 -17.35 18.86 26.26
CA SER A 740 -17.97 19.04 27.57
C SER A 740 -19.46 19.26 27.42
N VAL A 741 -20.26 18.44 28.10
CA VAL A 741 -21.71 18.61 28.17
C VAL A 741 -22.09 18.79 29.62
N THR A 742 -22.61 19.97 29.94
CA THR A 742 -23.10 20.28 31.28
C THR A 742 -24.60 20.05 31.34
N PHE A 743 -25.07 19.38 32.38
CA PHE A 743 -26.49 19.13 32.61
C PHE A 743 -26.87 19.14 34.09
N LEU A 744 -28.07 19.62 34.45
CA LEU A 744 -28.53 19.52 35.85
C LEU A 744 -29.28 18.21 36.06
N CYS A 745 -28.93 17.47 37.09
CA CYS A 745 -29.62 16.26 37.54
C CYS A 745 -30.24 16.47 38.92
N GLY A 746 -31.53 16.17 39.04
CA GLY A 746 -32.19 15.99 40.33
C GLY A 746 -31.99 14.57 40.88
N PHE A 747 -31.70 14.45 42.17
CA PHE A 747 -31.52 13.21 42.91
C PHE A 747 -32.42 13.22 44.16
N ARG A 748 -33.07 12.09 44.48
CA ARG A 748 -33.94 11.97 45.66
C ARG A 748 -33.29 11.14 46.76
N ILE A 749 -33.35 11.62 47.99
CA ILE A 749 -32.77 10.93 49.15
C ILE A 749 -33.83 10.03 49.81
N GLY A 750 -33.49 8.76 50.03
CA GLY A 750 -34.28 7.82 50.86
C GLY A 750 -35.15 6.81 50.12
N THR A 751 -35.14 6.78 48.79
CA THR A 751 -35.74 5.71 47.97
C THR A 751 -34.90 5.53 46.69
N GLU A 752 -34.68 4.32 46.21
CA GLU A 752 -33.96 3.99 44.96
C GLU A 752 -34.66 4.51 43.67
N ARG A 753 -35.23 5.73 43.62
CA ARG A 753 -36.22 6.13 42.59
C ARG A 753 -36.08 7.59 42.08
N LEU A 754 -36.22 7.74 40.74
CA LEU A 754 -35.84 8.88 39.86
C LEU A 754 -36.53 10.26 40.12
N PHE A 755 -35.97 11.47 39.96
CA PHE A 755 -35.08 12.24 39.01
C PHE A 755 -35.83 13.03 37.90
N ASP A 756 -35.38 14.26 37.67
CA ASP A 756 -35.62 15.09 36.48
C ASP A 756 -34.30 15.74 36.02
N LEU A 757 -34.21 16.16 34.77
CA LEU A 757 -33.06 16.87 34.20
C LEU A 757 -33.57 18.24 33.77
N ASP A 758 -33.01 19.32 34.32
CA ASP A 758 -33.17 20.66 33.77
C ASP A 758 -31.85 21.08 33.10
N MET A 759 -31.91 21.73 31.95
CA MET A 759 -30.73 21.99 31.12
C MET A 759 -30.72 23.46 30.76
N ASP A 760 -29.79 24.23 31.36
CA ASP A 760 -29.57 25.63 31.00
C ASP A 760 -28.35 25.82 30.07
N GLU A 761 -28.48 26.84 29.23
CA GLU A 761 -27.71 27.09 28.03
C GLU A 761 -26.56 28.05 28.35
N LYS A 762 -25.36 27.54 28.66
CA LYS A 762 -24.12 28.34 28.59
C LYS A 762 -23.36 28.00 27.32
N ASN A 763 -23.14 29.03 26.49
CA ASN A 763 -22.32 28.96 25.28
C ASN A 763 -20.97 28.28 25.60
N SER A 764 -20.74 27.10 25.01
CA SER A 764 -19.42 26.50 24.86
C SER A 764 -19.21 26.19 23.40
N THR A 765 -18.26 26.91 22.78
CA THR A 765 -17.54 26.43 21.59
C THR A 765 -16.79 25.16 21.90
#